data_AF-K4KP48-F1
#
_entry.id   AF-K4KP48-F1
#
_cell.length_a   1.000
_cell.length_b   1.000
_cell.length_c   1.000
_cell.angle_alpha   90.00
_cell.angle_beta   90.00
_cell.angle_gamma   90.00
#
_symmetry.space_group_name_H-M   'P 1'
#
loop_
_entity.id
_entity.type
_entity.pdbx_description
1 polymer ?
#
loop_
_entity_poly.entity_id
_entity_poly.type
_entity_poly.pdbx_seq_one_letter_code
_entity_poly.pdbx_strand_id
1 'polypeptide(L)'
;MKITKRNLRVASAFAALLSAPVFAALTPVGAGNISDTINTASHRCVIDHGTWIWNAGVVEPGVSGCNPIGAPTPRFPQVQDQAANQPTMTHRWWGSVSFMGEHGINDPAGAGYLTPDPFAVRISNRGARLGGIPAALSTNASQTVSTIPDPFAEVFDGIAVGNSQHGNLQARLSNYSDGSVTVAWSDGATRVMEATFVHGSPYAYFTVQSGQLQLRTKAANGGERGVFHQDGNSLGVWTDVAGIRNHFLAVVPSGNSFSGVNGQTVTLSGNRLTLAWLPTAPDANVINLLKAHALKPVDEVRIDYAVDHNSQAVTVTHSYRYQGQAQTTLAGLLPMAWKRSNQPLTGYATRSARGVTRFAETHQFSYTLPFVGLLPSLPAFGNYDQAALAALVREFTDRPQSEWNTATDTYWAGKNYGKVAELAALARSHGLIAEADQLVGWLKGELEDWFRADTNGSLDVSKYFVYDANWNTLLGFDESFGAQQQLNDHHFHYGYFVRAAAEICRVDRSWCGDNAWGPMVELLIRDYAGGRNDALFPYLRNFDPANGFSWASGHANFVQGNNNESTSEAANAYGAMVLYGLITGNEAIRDRGVYLHASSTNAYWEYWNNIDRYRGMGGNRDNFDPAYPKLTTSIIWGSGHVFSTWFSGAYAHILGIQGLPLSPLVLHIGQEADYLRDYVALGLSESSNGKPSGLVDDQWRDVWWNIWAMTDAEAAFADFQSYGTGYAPEAGETKAHTYQWLQAFRQLGQVAAVPASSPAAAAFRKAGVTTYVAYNYGNSYQYVTFADGMALSVAPHSFRIRRSGDAPDQPGQQTPADGVVNGGTGGGGDNGGGNDGGGNDGGGNDGGGTPTDCSNGCATESGASLILSLTRGDIVDLHFRVNGGAQQNLRMTATSAGWTYEIASLNAFDQVDYSFTVITAGVGEDIGWRTHTFNGTGGGDGSGGGNGGEPPAPDCLNGCALSVSGGVLFAADEADIADVHYKVNGGAQQNVRMQREATGWRYQVTGLQPGDQVSYSFTLITNGVGRDTGWAQHTVTN
;
A
#
# COMPACT_ATOMS: atom_id res chain seq x y z
N MET A 1 22.29 -50.57 17.71
CA MET A 1 21.95 -51.87 17.12
C MET A 1 21.91 -51.68 15.59
N LYS A 2 22.89 -52.28 14.86
CA LYS A 2 23.08 -52.44 13.37
C LYS A 2 22.50 -51.33 12.44
N ILE A 3 23.24 -50.31 11.99
CA ILE A 3 24.35 -50.24 11.00
C ILE A 3 24.08 -50.96 9.67
N THR A 4 23.96 -50.18 8.60
CA THR A 4 24.55 -50.52 7.29
C THR A 4 25.00 -49.26 6.55
N LYS A 5 26.33 -49.08 6.46
CA LYS A 5 27.03 -48.21 5.53
C LYS A 5 27.22 -48.97 4.21
N ARG A 6 27.15 -48.30 3.06
CA ARG A 6 27.93 -48.66 1.87
C ARG A 6 28.20 -47.46 0.95
N ASN A 7 29.44 -46.98 1.10
CA ASN A 7 30.44 -46.59 0.10
C ASN A 7 30.25 -45.44 -0.90
N LEU A 8 31.26 -44.58 -0.81
CA LEU A 8 31.76 -43.55 -1.71
C LEU A 8 32.34 -44.11 -3.03
N ARG A 9 32.30 -43.27 -4.07
CA ARG A 9 33.16 -43.15 -5.28
C ARG A 9 32.93 -44.10 -6.47
N VAL A 10 32.33 -43.54 -7.53
CA VAL A 10 32.86 -43.62 -8.91
C VAL A 10 32.76 -42.22 -9.52
N ALA A 11 33.85 -41.73 -10.08
CA ALA A 11 33.95 -40.48 -10.80
C ALA A 11 33.82 -40.73 -12.31
N SER A 12 33.23 -39.75 -12.99
CA SER A 12 33.42 -39.36 -14.40
C SER A 12 32.79 -40.19 -15.52
N ALA A 13 32.19 -39.43 -16.44
CA ALA A 13 31.82 -39.71 -17.84
C ALA A 13 30.41 -40.27 -18.13
N PHE A 14 29.45 -39.35 -18.31
CA PHE A 14 28.46 -39.31 -19.41
C PHE A 14 28.05 -37.83 -19.56
N ALA A 15 28.69 -37.05 -20.43
CA ALA A 15 28.32 -36.88 -21.85
C ALA A 15 26.85 -36.45 -22.03
N ALA A 16 26.68 -35.12 -22.17
CA ALA A 16 25.63 -34.42 -22.92
C ALA A 16 24.28 -35.16 -23.06
N LEU A 17 23.44 -35.05 -22.04
CA LEU A 17 21.99 -35.13 -22.23
C LEU A 17 21.48 -33.70 -22.36
N LEU A 18 20.92 -33.43 -23.55
CA LEU A 18 20.23 -32.21 -23.93
C LEU A 18 19.41 -31.65 -22.77
N SER A 19 19.74 -30.43 -22.37
CA SER A 19 18.89 -29.57 -21.56
C SER A 19 17.57 -29.40 -22.31
N ALA A 20 16.56 -30.20 -21.96
CA ALA A 20 15.19 -29.80 -22.23
C ALA A 20 15.01 -28.41 -21.60
N PRO A 21 14.43 -27.42 -22.32
CA PRO A 21 14.12 -26.15 -21.70
C PRO A 21 13.20 -26.45 -20.51
N VAL A 22 13.64 -26.12 -19.31
CA VAL A 22 12.74 -26.02 -18.17
C VAL A 22 11.85 -24.83 -18.52
N PHE A 23 10.67 -25.10 -19.06
CA PHE A 23 9.67 -24.07 -19.27
C PHE A 23 9.35 -23.49 -17.89
N ALA A 24 9.51 -22.17 -17.73
CA ALA A 24 9.11 -21.48 -16.51
C ALA A 24 7.62 -21.78 -16.24
N ALA A 25 7.27 -22.12 -15.01
CA ALA A 25 5.87 -22.32 -14.68
C ALA A 25 5.26 -20.95 -14.38
N LEU A 26 4.38 -20.49 -15.27
CA LEU A 26 3.57 -19.31 -15.01
C LEU A 26 2.44 -19.68 -14.04
N THR A 27 2.34 -18.93 -12.95
CA THR A 27 1.24 -19.05 -12.00
C THR A 27 0.20 -17.98 -12.34
N PRO A 28 -1.03 -18.36 -12.77
CA PRO A 28 -2.09 -17.39 -13.04
C PRO A 28 -2.53 -16.65 -11.77
N VAL A 29 -2.76 -15.34 -11.90
CA VAL A 29 -3.20 -14.48 -10.80
C VAL A 29 -4.22 -13.48 -11.36
N GLY A 30 -5.51 -13.82 -11.26
CA GLY A 30 -6.58 -13.08 -11.95
C GLY A 30 -6.38 -13.12 -13.46
N ALA A 31 -6.39 -11.96 -14.12
CA ALA A 31 -6.08 -11.80 -15.55
C ALA A 31 -4.56 -11.79 -15.86
N GLY A 32 -3.72 -11.71 -14.83
CA GLY A 32 -2.27 -11.70 -14.94
C GLY A 32 -1.62 -13.05 -14.65
N ASN A 33 -0.30 -13.04 -14.57
CA ASN A 33 0.49 -14.17 -14.12
C ASN A 33 1.85 -13.71 -13.57
N ILE A 34 2.45 -14.56 -12.74
CA ILE A 34 3.82 -14.41 -12.25
C ILE A 34 4.64 -15.63 -12.64
N SER A 35 5.95 -15.46 -12.72
CA SER A 35 6.87 -16.57 -12.96
C SER A 35 7.40 -17.16 -11.66
N ASP A 36 7.73 -18.46 -11.66
CA ASP A 36 8.51 -19.10 -10.60
C ASP A 36 10.02 -19.15 -10.91
N THR A 37 10.41 -18.67 -12.10
CA THR A 37 11.77 -18.74 -12.63
C THR A 37 12.18 -17.39 -13.19
N ILE A 38 13.43 -16.98 -12.95
CA ILE A 38 14.00 -15.74 -13.49
C ILE A 38 14.43 -15.97 -14.94
N ASN A 39 14.13 -15.02 -15.82
CA ASN A 39 14.68 -15.03 -17.18
C ASN A 39 16.17 -14.67 -17.11
N THR A 40 17.07 -15.59 -17.46
CA THR A 40 18.51 -15.30 -17.41
C THR A 40 18.96 -14.14 -18.32
N ALA A 41 18.15 -13.76 -19.33
CA ALA A 41 18.41 -12.58 -20.15
C ALA A 41 18.08 -11.25 -19.43
N SER A 42 17.37 -11.28 -18.30
CA SER A 42 17.20 -10.12 -17.43
C SER A 42 18.44 -9.84 -16.58
N HIS A 43 19.37 -10.80 -16.42
CA HIS A 43 20.60 -10.57 -15.64
C HIS A 43 21.38 -9.37 -16.16
N ARG A 44 21.97 -8.62 -15.23
CA ARG A 44 22.84 -7.48 -15.50
C ARG A 44 24.13 -7.62 -14.72
N CYS A 45 25.19 -6.97 -15.19
CA CYS A 45 26.50 -7.07 -14.57
C CYS A 45 27.30 -5.79 -14.75
N VAL A 46 28.01 -5.39 -13.70
CA VAL A 46 28.88 -4.20 -13.69
C VAL A 46 30.28 -4.58 -13.21
N ILE A 47 31.30 -3.93 -13.79
CA ILE A 47 32.70 -4.06 -13.35
C ILE A 47 33.06 -2.79 -12.58
N ASP A 48 33.15 -2.88 -11.26
CA ASP A 48 33.48 -1.77 -10.37
C ASP A 48 34.28 -2.27 -9.16
N HIS A 49 35.63 -2.20 -9.21
CA HIS A 49 36.52 -2.82 -8.21
C HIS A 49 36.28 -4.32 -7.96
N GLY A 50 35.60 -4.99 -8.89
CA GLY A 50 35.14 -6.37 -8.84
C GLY A 50 34.13 -6.61 -9.97
N THR A 51 33.57 -7.81 -10.03
CA THR A 51 32.53 -8.16 -11.01
C THR A 51 31.24 -8.46 -10.26
N TRP A 52 30.23 -7.63 -10.46
CA TRP A 52 29.00 -7.65 -9.67
C TRP A 52 27.79 -7.91 -10.54
N ILE A 53 27.05 -8.97 -10.25
CA ILE A 53 25.76 -9.24 -10.85
C ILE A 53 24.67 -8.44 -10.13
N TRP A 54 23.62 -8.07 -10.85
CA TRP A 54 22.36 -7.56 -10.32
C TRP A 54 21.22 -7.96 -11.26
N ASN A 55 19.97 -7.74 -10.85
CA ASN A 55 18.76 -8.18 -11.55
C ASN A 55 18.74 -9.70 -11.77
N ALA A 56 19.10 -10.44 -10.71
CA ALA A 56 19.30 -11.89 -10.73
C ALA A 56 18.71 -12.59 -9.50
N GLY A 57 17.78 -11.94 -8.81
CA GLY A 57 17.14 -12.46 -7.59
C GLY A 57 18.00 -12.29 -6.34
N VAL A 58 17.70 -13.07 -5.30
CA VAL A 58 18.40 -13.01 -4.02
C VAL A 58 19.70 -13.83 -4.08
N VAL A 59 20.78 -13.19 -4.54
CA VAL A 59 22.07 -13.84 -4.83
C VAL A 59 23.25 -13.13 -4.13
N GLU A 60 24.38 -13.83 -4.07
CA GLU A 60 25.67 -13.17 -3.81
C GLU A 60 25.99 -12.20 -4.96
N PRO A 61 26.49 -11.00 -4.68
CA PRO A 61 26.76 -10.01 -5.73
C PRO A 61 27.95 -10.41 -6.61
N GLY A 62 28.94 -11.13 -6.08
CA GLY A 62 30.16 -11.48 -6.82
C GLY A 62 29.95 -12.59 -7.86
N VAL A 63 30.43 -12.38 -9.09
CA VAL A 63 30.44 -13.39 -10.17
C VAL A 63 31.80 -13.46 -10.88
N SER A 64 32.04 -14.53 -11.65
CA SER A 64 33.34 -14.78 -12.30
C SER A 64 33.69 -13.84 -13.47
N GLY A 65 32.69 -13.18 -14.06
CA GLY A 65 32.85 -12.27 -15.21
C GLY A 65 31.51 -11.68 -15.65
N CYS A 66 31.54 -10.60 -16.43
CA CYS A 66 30.34 -10.01 -17.05
C CYS A 66 30.14 -10.40 -18.53
N ASN A 67 31.12 -11.07 -19.15
CA ASN A 67 31.02 -11.51 -20.55
C ASN A 67 31.67 -12.90 -20.76
N PRO A 68 30.90 -13.99 -20.70
CA PRO A 68 29.50 -14.04 -20.28
C PRO A 68 29.34 -13.71 -18.79
N ILE A 69 28.13 -13.34 -18.37
CA ILE A 69 27.82 -13.19 -16.95
C ILE A 69 28.03 -14.54 -16.26
N GLY A 70 28.86 -14.56 -15.21
CA GLY A 70 29.10 -15.76 -14.42
C GLY A 70 27.81 -16.25 -13.74
N ALA A 71 27.76 -17.56 -13.41
CA ALA A 71 26.59 -18.13 -12.76
C ALA A 71 26.31 -17.43 -11.41
N PRO A 72 25.10 -16.91 -11.16
CA PRO A 72 24.73 -16.35 -9.88
C PRO A 72 24.87 -17.41 -8.77
N THR A 73 25.28 -17.00 -7.57
CA THR A 73 25.28 -17.87 -6.38
C THR A 73 24.06 -17.54 -5.53
N PRO A 74 23.05 -18.42 -5.44
CA PRO A 74 21.85 -18.13 -4.64
C PRO A 74 22.16 -17.97 -3.15
N ARG A 75 21.49 -17.02 -2.50
CA ARG A 75 21.41 -16.96 -1.03
C ARG A 75 20.16 -17.67 -0.56
N PHE A 76 20.26 -18.35 0.58
CA PHE A 76 19.13 -19.02 1.21
C PHE A 76 18.89 -18.46 2.62
N PRO A 77 17.62 -18.40 3.07
CA PRO A 77 17.31 -18.01 4.43
C PRO A 77 18.02 -18.88 5.46
N GLN A 78 18.58 -18.25 6.50
CA GLN A 78 19.24 -18.91 7.62
C GLN A 78 18.23 -19.26 8.72
N VAL A 79 17.34 -20.21 8.41
CA VAL A 79 16.23 -20.64 9.28
C VAL A 79 16.37 -22.10 9.72
N GLN A 80 15.73 -22.43 10.84
CA GLN A 80 15.57 -23.78 11.36
C GLN A 80 14.32 -23.88 12.26
N ASP A 81 14.02 -25.07 12.78
CA ASP A 81 12.92 -25.34 13.72
C ASP A 81 11.57 -24.75 13.25
N GLN A 82 10.90 -23.95 14.10
CA GLN A 82 9.59 -23.38 13.78
C GLN A 82 9.68 -22.36 12.64
N ALA A 83 10.74 -21.55 12.61
CA ALA A 83 10.93 -20.51 11.59
C ALA A 83 11.07 -21.09 10.17
N ALA A 84 11.62 -22.31 10.03
CA ALA A 84 11.73 -22.99 8.73
C ALA A 84 10.39 -23.48 8.15
N ASN A 85 9.32 -23.46 8.95
CA ASN A 85 7.98 -23.87 8.54
C ASN A 85 7.02 -22.68 8.36
N GLN A 86 7.54 -21.45 8.33
CA GLN A 86 6.79 -20.22 8.16
C GLN A 86 7.37 -19.44 6.98
N PRO A 87 6.59 -18.55 6.34
CA PRO A 87 7.15 -17.62 5.37
C PRO A 87 8.35 -16.85 5.95
N THR A 88 9.43 -16.74 5.17
CA THR A 88 10.68 -16.14 5.63
C THR A 88 10.49 -14.66 5.99
N MET A 89 10.65 -14.35 7.27
CA MET A 89 10.57 -12.98 7.77
C MET A 89 11.88 -12.21 7.51
N THR A 90 11.74 -10.97 7.03
CA THR A 90 12.83 -10.00 6.79
C THR A 90 12.43 -8.63 7.32
N HIS A 91 13.26 -7.60 7.19
CA HIS A 91 12.93 -6.21 7.60
C HIS A 91 12.48 -6.08 9.07
N ARG A 92 13.28 -6.63 9.97
CA ARG A 92 13.09 -6.52 11.42
C ARG A 92 14.32 -5.90 12.05
N TRP A 93 14.19 -5.46 13.29
CA TRP A 93 15.34 -5.13 14.15
C TRP A 93 16.31 -6.31 14.33
N TRP A 94 15.91 -7.52 13.94
CA TRP A 94 16.73 -8.75 13.88
C TRP A 94 16.90 -9.33 12.47
N GLY A 95 16.59 -8.58 11.41
CA GLY A 95 16.57 -9.08 10.03
C GLY A 95 17.87 -9.74 9.55
N SER A 96 19.00 -9.42 10.16
CA SER A 96 20.28 -10.07 9.86
C SER A 96 20.33 -11.55 10.21
N VAL A 97 19.50 -12.02 11.16
CA VAL A 97 19.52 -13.44 11.53
C VAL A 97 18.91 -14.32 10.45
N SER A 98 17.75 -13.95 9.89
CA SER A 98 17.15 -14.72 8.79
C SER A 98 17.97 -14.62 7.51
N PHE A 99 18.68 -13.50 7.31
CA PHE A 99 19.45 -13.28 6.10
C PHE A 99 20.86 -13.87 6.13
N MET A 100 21.59 -13.64 7.23
CA MET A 100 23.03 -13.94 7.36
C MET A 100 23.32 -15.06 8.37
N GLY A 101 22.43 -15.34 9.33
CA GLY A 101 22.68 -16.30 10.40
C GLY A 101 23.70 -15.76 11.42
N GLU A 102 24.79 -16.49 11.66
CA GLU A 102 25.92 -16.01 12.45
C GLU A 102 26.89 -15.12 11.67
N HIS A 103 27.61 -14.26 12.40
CA HIS A 103 28.77 -13.56 11.88
C HIS A 103 30.09 -14.13 12.43
N GLY A 104 31.16 -14.04 11.64
CA GLY A 104 32.50 -14.32 12.14
C GLY A 104 32.95 -13.30 13.19
N ILE A 105 33.80 -13.74 14.11
CA ILE A 105 34.61 -12.82 14.92
C ILE A 105 35.71 -12.22 14.04
N ASN A 106 35.93 -10.91 14.16
CA ASN A 106 36.84 -10.12 13.34
C ASN A 106 36.48 -10.15 11.84
N ASP A 107 35.20 -10.38 11.52
CA ASP A 107 34.68 -10.38 10.15
C ASP A 107 33.90 -9.08 9.86
N PRO A 108 34.50 -8.14 9.12
CA PRO A 108 33.82 -6.91 8.72
C PRO A 108 32.79 -7.09 7.61
N ALA A 109 32.78 -8.22 6.88
CA ALA A 109 31.79 -8.48 5.83
C ALA A 109 30.41 -8.83 6.43
N GLY A 110 30.39 -9.46 7.61
CA GLY A 110 29.20 -9.67 8.42
C GLY A 110 29.04 -8.58 9.48
N ALA A 111 28.41 -7.46 9.15
CA ALA A 111 28.31 -6.30 10.05
C ALA A 111 27.04 -6.26 10.92
N GLY A 112 26.08 -7.16 10.69
CA GLY A 112 24.75 -7.13 11.33
C GLY A 112 24.76 -7.13 12.86
N TYR A 113 23.90 -6.28 13.43
CA TYR A 113 23.55 -6.21 14.84
C TYR A 113 22.03 -6.24 15.00
N LEU A 114 21.55 -6.97 16.00
CA LEU A 114 20.16 -6.93 16.43
C LEU A 114 19.99 -5.80 17.45
N THR A 115 18.85 -5.12 17.40
CA THR A 115 18.53 -4.04 18.34
C THR A 115 17.22 -4.30 19.08
N PRO A 116 17.16 -5.31 19.98
CA PRO A 116 15.97 -5.56 20.81
C PRO A 116 15.71 -4.46 21.85
N ASP A 117 16.53 -3.41 21.97
CA ASP A 117 16.40 -2.26 22.88
C ASP A 117 15.98 -2.60 24.34
N PRO A 118 16.86 -2.45 25.34
CA PRO A 118 18.06 -1.60 25.37
C PRO A 118 19.36 -2.29 24.96
N PHE A 119 19.32 -3.53 24.46
CA PHE A 119 20.54 -4.18 23.99
C PHE A 119 20.87 -3.86 22.54
N ALA A 120 22.15 -3.79 22.25
CA ALA A 120 22.73 -4.08 20.95
C ALA A 120 23.35 -5.48 21.02
N VAL A 121 22.95 -6.37 20.11
CA VAL A 121 23.35 -7.78 20.14
C VAL A 121 24.01 -8.18 18.84
N ARG A 122 25.20 -8.80 18.92
CA ARG A 122 25.85 -9.44 17.78
C ARG A 122 25.78 -10.95 17.92
N ILE A 123 25.18 -11.60 16.94
CA ILE A 123 25.16 -13.06 16.83
C ILE A 123 26.43 -13.49 16.11
N SER A 124 27.18 -14.39 16.73
CA SER A 124 28.46 -14.86 16.20
C SER A 124 28.60 -16.37 16.24
N ASN A 125 29.62 -16.86 15.54
CA ASN A 125 30.05 -18.26 15.62
C ASN A 125 30.60 -18.68 16.99
N ARG A 126 30.58 -17.81 18.00
CA ARG A 126 31.01 -18.11 19.38
C ARG A 126 29.92 -17.89 20.44
N GLY A 127 28.72 -17.49 20.01
CA GLY A 127 27.59 -17.14 20.87
C GLY A 127 27.08 -15.73 20.57
N ALA A 128 26.55 -15.04 21.58
CA ALA A 128 25.99 -13.69 21.43
C ALA A 128 26.77 -12.67 22.27
N ARG A 129 27.21 -11.57 21.66
CA ARG A 129 27.73 -10.38 22.37
C ARG A 129 26.58 -9.42 22.63
N LEU A 130 26.51 -8.88 23.84
CA LEU A 130 25.50 -7.92 24.27
C LEU A 130 26.19 -6.69 24.86
N GLY A 131 25.83 -5.52 24.36
CA GLY A 131 26.11 -4.21 24.95
C GLY A 131 24.81 -3.45 25.19
N GLY A 132 24.82 -2.46 26.06
CA GLY A 132 23.72 -1.53 26.18
C GLY A 132 23.81 -0.44 25.14
N ILE A 133 22.79 -0.29 24.29
CA ILE A 133 22.60 0.91 23.47
C ILE A 133 22.81 2.18 24.32
N PRO A 134 22.21 2.31 25.52
CA PRO A 134 22.22 3.58 26.24
C PRO A 134 23.60 3.91 26.81
N ALA A 135 24.41 2.89 27.14
CA ALA A 135 25.77 3.07 27.62
C ALA A 135 26.72 3.55 26.52
N ALA A 136 26.40 3.26 25.27
CA ALA A 136 27.22 3.55 24.09
C ALA A 136 26.68 4.69 23.22
N LEU A 137 25.54 5.31 23.59
CA LEU A 137 25.01 6.47 22.90
C LEU A 137 26.03 7.62 22.91
N SER A 138 26.32 8.13 21.72
CA SER A 138 27.16 9.30 21.52
C SER A 138 26.47 10.27 20.59
N THR A 139 26.58 11.56 20.89
CA THR A 139 25.89 12.64 20.17
C THR A 139 26.88 13.64 19.61
N ASN A 140 26.66 14.05 18.37
CA ASN A 140 27.32 15.20 17.76
C ASN A 140 26.26 16.10 17.06
N ALA A 141 26.71 17.06 16.26
CA ALA A 141 25.82 18.05 15.63
C ALA A 141 24.81 17.48 14.62
N SER A 142 25.03 16.25 14.10
CA SER A 142 24.22 15.64 13.04
C SER A 142 23.75 14.23 13.37
N GLN A 143 24.06 13.67 14.54
CA GLN A 143 23.58 12.34 14.91
C GLN A 143 23.62 12.09 16.42
N THR A 144 22.77 11.17 16.86
CA THR A 144 22.88 10.45 18.13
C THR A 144 22.79 8.95 17.82
N VAL A 145 23.91 8.24 17.97
CA VAL A 145 24.00 6.80 17.64
C VAL A 145 24.80 6.05 18.69
N SER A 146 24.46 4.78 18.91
CA SER A 146 25.26 3.88 19.74
C SER A 146 26.58 3.56 19.03
N THR A 147 27.71 4.06 19.54
CA THR A 147 29.03 3.79 18.98
C THR A 147 29.59 2.48 19.54
N ILE A 148 30.01 1.57 18.66
CA ILE A 148 30.61 0.30 19.04
C ILE A 148 32.10 0.34 18.65
N PRO A 149 33.05 0.59 19.58
CA PRO A 149 34.44 0.90 19.25
C PRO A 149 35.20 -0.22 18.53
N ASP A 150 34.88 -1.47 18.85
CA ASP A 150 35.37 -2.67 18.14
C ASP A 150 34.16 -3.56 17.86
N PRO A 151 33.45 -3.36 16.74
CA PRO A 151 32.17 -4.01 16.47
C PRO A 151 32.29 -5.46 16.04
N PHE A 152 33.49 -5.94 15.73
CA PHE A 152 33.68 -7.29 15.18
C PHE A 152 34.35 -8.26 16.18
N ALA A 153 34.92 -7.76 17.28
CA ALA A 153 35.43 -8.60 18.36
C ALA A 153 34.34 -9.45 19.04
N GLU A 154 34.74 -10.61 19.59
CA GLU A 154 33.88 -11.48 20.41
C GLU A 154 33.31 -10.72 21.59
N VAL A 155 34.15 -9.96 22.30
CA VAL A 155 33.77 -9.06 23.40
C VAL A 155 34.72 -7.88 23.43
N PHE A 156 34.17 -6.68 23.65
CA PHE A 156 34.96 -5.48 23.91
C PHE A 156 34.36 -4.66 25.07
N ASP A 157 33.36 -3.81 24.81
CA ASP A 157 32.69 -2.92 25.76
C ASP A 157 31.56 -3.57 26.57
N GLY A 158 30.97 -4.64 26.02
CA GLY A 158 29.89 -5.41 26.64
C GLY A 158 30.33 -6.75 27.23
N ILE A 159 29.45 -7.75 27.13
CA ILE A 159 29.67 -9.13 27.57
C ILE A 159 29.23 -10.11 26.48
N ALA A 160 29.88 -11.26 26.34
CA ALA A 160 29.35 -12.34 25.51
C ALA A 160 28.86 -13.51 26.34
N VAL A 161 27.81 -14.17 25.85
CA VAL A 161 27.36 -15.47 26.30
C VAL A 161 27.80 -16.50 25.27
N GLY A 162 28.72 -17.39 25.67
CA GLY A 162 29.26 -18.46 24.82
C GLY A 162 29.18 -19.84 25.48
N ASN A 163 29.87 -20.81 24.91
CA ASN A 163 29.83 -22.22 25.34
C ASN A 163 31.22 -22.76 25.74
N SER A 164 31.27 -23.59 26.79
CA SER A 164 32.53 -24.14 27.32
C SER A 164 33.17 -25.27 26.51
N GLN A 165 32.42 -25.94 25.64
CA GLN A 165 32.87 -27.11 24.88
C GLN A 165 32.89 -26.87 23.37
N HIS A 166 32.03 -25.98 22.87
CA HIS A 166 31.89 -25.69 21.45
C HIS A 166 32.43 -24.29 21.11
N GLY A 167 33.54 -24.25 20.38
CA GLY A 167 34.27 -23.01 20.07
C GLY A 167 33.98 -22.39 18.69
N ASN A 168 33.24 -23.09 17.83
CA ASN A 168 32.81 -22.64 16.51
C ASN A 168 31.41 -23.18 16.23
N LEU A 169 30.42 -22.30 16.15
CA LEU A 169 28.99 -22.60 16.10
C LEU A 169 28.35 -21.98 14.86
N GLN A 170 27.27 -22.59 14.41
CA GLN A 170 26.39 -22.07 13.35
C GLN A 170 25.10 -21.57 13.99
N ALA A 171 24.73 -20.31 13.80
CA ALA A 171 23.56 -19.69 14.38
C ALA A 171 22.48 -19.43 13.32
N ARG A 172 21.26 -19.90 13.56
CA ARG A 172 20.12 -19.68 12.66
C ARG A 172 18.90 -19.19 13.42
N LEU A 173 17.99 -18.57 12.69
CA LEU A 173 16.67 -18.20 13.19
C LEU A 173 15.88 -19.47 13.49
N SER A 174 15.48 -19.68 14.75
CA SER A 174 14.72 -20.86 15.18
C SER A 174 13.24 -20.56 15.40
N ASN A 175 12.94 -19.37 15.95
CA ASN A 175 11.57 -18.91 16.14
C ASN A 175 11.49 -17.38 16.15
N TYR A 176 10.30 -16.83 15.96
CA TYR A 176 10.04 -15.40 16.08
C TYR A 176 8.55 -15.10 16.36
N SER A 177 8.27 -13.88 16.79
CA SER A 177 6.91 -13.31 16.89
C SER A 177 6.92 -11.86 16.40
N ASP A 178 5.86 -11.09 16.66
CA ASP A 178 5.80 -9.67 16.30
C ASP A 178 6.86 -8.83 17.06
N GLY A 179 7.29 -9.28 18.25
CA GLY A 179 8.26 -8.55 19.09
C GLY A 179 9.35 -9.40 19.75
N SER A 180 9.53 -10.66 19.35
CA SER A 180 10.60 -11.53 19.85
C SER A 180 11.32 -12.29 18.72
N VAL A 181 12.57 -12.70 18.98
CA VAL A 181 13.35 -13.57 18.10
C VAL A 181 14.11 -14.60 18.93
N THR A 182 14.12 -15.85 18.48
CA THR A 182 14.90 -16.94 19.07
C THR A 182 15.97 -17.40 18.08
N VAL A 183 17.23 -17.31 18.51
CA VAL A 183 18.41 -17.71 17.75
C VAL A 183 18.97 -19.00 18.32
N ALA A 184 19.43 -19.85 17.43
CA ALA A 184 19.79 -21.22 17.72
C ALA A 184 21.19 -21.56 17.21
N TRP A 185 22.09 -21.94 18.12
CA TRP A 185 23.44 -22.37 17.77
C TRP A 185 23.58 -23.89 17.74
N SER A 186 24.28 -24.38 16.72
CA SER A 186 24.61 -25.79 16.51
C SER A 186 26.09 -25.99 16.18
N ASP A 187 26.63 -27.16 16.54
CA ASP A 187 27.95 -27.65 16.12
C ASP A 187 27.73 -28.89 15.25
N GLY A 188 27.84 -28.70 13.93
CA GLY A 188 27.35 -29.67 12.94
C GLY A 188 25.87 -29.96 13.15
N ALA A 189 25.52 -31.23 13.38
CA ALA A 189 24.14 -31.64 13.63
C ALA A 189 23.71 -31.51 15.11
N THR A 190 24.62 -31.14 16.02
CA THR A 190 24.34 -31.09 17.45
C THR A 190 23.81 -29.72 17.83
N ARG A 191 22.57 -29.64 18.35
CA ARG A 191 22.03 -28.42 18.97
C ARG A 191 22.81 -28.12 20.25
N VAL A 192 23.40 -26.93 20.36
CA VAL A 192 24.28 -26.57 21.47
C VAL A 192 23.60 -25.64 22.47
N MET A 193 23.08 -24.51 21.99
CA MET A 193 22.46 -23.48 22.83
C MET A 193 21.46 -22.64 22.04
N GLU A 194 20.63 -21.89 22.74
CA GLU A 194 19.69 -20.95 22.13
C GLU A 194 19.54 -19.69 22.98
N ALA A 195 19.10 -18.61 22.35
CA ALA A 195 18.84 -17.34 22.99
C ALA A 195 17.56 -16.72 22.46
N THR A 196 16.73 -16.18 23.34
CA THR A 196 15.56 -15.40 22.97
C THR A 196 15.74 -13.95 23.41
N PHE A 197 15.54 -13.05 22.45
CA PHE A 197 15.58 -11.60 22.63
C PHE A 197 14.19 -11.04 22.39
N VAL A 198 13.78 -10.09 23.23
CA VAL A 198 12.45 -9.50 23.20
C VAL A 198 12.59 -7.99 23.10
N HIS A 199 11.89 -7.37 22.15
CA HIS A 199 11.98 -5.94 21.93
C HIS A 199 11.46 -5.15 23.16
N GLY A 200 12.19 -4.15 23.62
CA GLY A 200 11.85 -3.37 24.81
C GLY A 200 12.09 -4.13 26.13
N SER A 201 12.59 -5.37 26.10
CA SER A 201 12.83 -6.15 27.32
C SER A 201 14.22 -5.86 27.88
N PRO A 202 14.36 -5.70 29.21
CA PRO A 202 15.68 -5.60 29.81
C PRO A 202 16.38 -6.97 29.89
N TYR A 203 15.75 -8.05 29.42
CA TYR A 203 16.23 -9.43 29.53
C TYR A 203 16.58 -10.07 28.17
N ALA A 204 17.64 -10.87 28.18
CA ALA A 204 17.93 -11.90 27.19
C ALA A 204 17.95 -13.28 27.87
N TYR A 205 17.25 -14.26 27.28
CA TYR A 205 17.08 -15.59 27.86
C TYR A 205 17.91 -16.61 27.11
N PHE A 206 18.77 -17.36 27.79
CA PHE A 206 19.64 -18.38 27.20
C PHE A 206 19.36 -19.77 27.76
N THR A 207 19.41 -20.78 26.90
CA THR A 207 19.43 -22.20 27.28
C THR A 207 20.63 -22.90 26.65
N VAL A 208 21.10 -24.00 27.25
CA VAL A 208 22.19 -24.83 26.71
C VAL A 208 21.83 -26.31 26.82
N GLN A 209 22.13 -27.09 25.77
CA GLN A 209 21.94 -28.55 25.74
C GLN A 209 23.27 -29.32 25.81
N SER A 210 24.37 -28.75 25.31
CA SER A 210 25.70 -29.38 25.34
C SER A 210 26.76 -28.39 25.82
N GLY A 211 27.64 -28.81 26.73
CA GLY A 211 28.56 -27.92 27.44
C GLY A 211 27.88 -27.05 28.50
N GLN A 212 28.56 -26.00 28.93
CA GLN A 212 28.06 -25.02 29.91
C GLN A 212 28.06 -23.62 29.30
N LEU A 213 27.08 -22.80 29.71
CA LEU A 213 27.08 -21.38 29.37
C LEU A 213 28.26 -20.69 30.07
N GLN A 214 28.86 -19.74 29.35
CA GLN A 214 29.96 -18.92 29.83
C GLN A 214 29.67 -17.45 29.59
N LEU A 215 29.78 -16.63 30.63
CA LEU A 215 29.86 -15.18 30.50
C LEU A 215 31.31 -14.78 30.27
N ARG A 216 31.58 -14.07 29.18
CA ARG A 216 32.92 -13.66 28.77
C ARG A 216 33.01 -12.14 28.72
N THR A 217 34.06 -11.58 29.33
CA THR A 217 34.39 -10.15 29.33
C THR A 217 35.78 -9.93 28.75
N LYS A 218 36.06 -8.72 28.23
CA LYS A 218 37.40 -8.35 27.72
C LYS A 218 38.51 -8.53 28.77
N ALA A 219 38.22 -8.16 30.02
CA ALA A 219 39.16 -8.19 31.14
C ALA A 219 38.61 -9.01 32.32
N ALA A 220 39.54 -9.48 33.17
CA ALA A 220 39.22 -10.01 34.50
C ALA A 220 38.92 -8.84 35.45
N ASN A 221 38.59 -9.13 36.72
CA ASN A 221 38.40 -8.08 37.73
C ASN A 221 39.59 -7.11 37.79
N GLY A 222 39.32 -5.82 37.66
CA GLY A 222 40.33 -4.76 37.57
C GLY A 222 39.72 -3.42 37.15
N GLY A 223 40.47 -2.63 36.38
CA GLY A 223 40.02 -1.30 35.93
C GLY A 223 38.87 -1.33 34.92
N GLU A 224 38.81 -2.37 34.09
CA GLU A 224 37.85 -2.46 32.98
C GLU A 224 36.64 -3.37 33.27
N ARG A 225 36.64 -4.07 34.41
CA ARG A 225 35.58 -5.02 34.80
C ARG A 225 35.54 -5.24 36.30
N GLY A 226 34.34 -5.40 36.86
CA GLY A 226 34.16 -5.74 38.28
C GLY A 226 32.87 -6.49 38.58
N VAL A 227 32.74 -6.98 39.82
CA VAL A 227 31.49 -7.52 40.38
C VAL A 227 30.89 -6.49 41.33
N PHE A 228 29.62 -6.13 41.13
CA PHE A 228 28.89 -5.23 42.03
C PHE A 228 27.84 -5.95 42.88
N HIS A 229 27.46 -7.17 42.50
CA HIS A 229 26.45 -7.95 43.20
C HIS A 229 26.77 -9.44 43.11
N GLN A 230 26.61 -10.18 44.19
CA GLN A 230 26.71 -11.63 44.19
C GLN A 230 25.86 -12.19 45.33
N ASP A 231 24.76 -12.86 44.99
CA ASP A 231 23.84 -13.42 45.96
C ASP A 231 23.13 -14.66 45.39
N GLY A 232 23.41 -15.82 45.99
CA GLY A 232 22.84 -17.11 45.60
C GLY A 232 22.95 -17.40 44.10
N ASN A 233 21.81 -17.32 43.42
CA ASN A 233 21.64 -17.59 42.00
C ASN A 233 21.74 -16.34 41.10
N SER A 234 22.32 -15.25 41.60
CA SER A 234 22.47 -13.98 40.86
C SER A 234 23.87 -13.38 40.99
N LEU A 235 24.38 -12.84 39.87
CA LEU A 235 25.71 -12.22 39.75
C LEU A 235 25.62 -10.92 38.94
N GLY A 236 26.04 -9.80 39.52
CA GLY A 236 26.14 -8.50 38.86
C GLY A 236 27.56 -8.21 38.42
N VAL A 237 27.76 -8.01 37.11
CA VAL A 237 29.05 -7.68 36.49
C VAL A 237 28.95 -6.32 35.82
N TRP A 238 29.94 -5.46 36.02
CA TRP A 238 30.11 -4.24 35.24
C TRP A 238 31.33 -4.33 34.32
N THR A 239 31.26 -3.68 33.17
CA THR A 239 32.39 -3.45 32.25
C THR A 239 32.55 -1.96 32.00
N ASP A 240 33.78 -1.53 31.78
CA ASP A 240 34.14 -0.14 31.53
C ASP A 240 35.33 -0.10 30.56
N VAL A 241 35.03 -0.04 29.27
CA VAL A 241 36.05 -0.14 28.22
C VAL A 241 35.80 0.99 27.22
N ALA A 242 36.86 1.72 26.88
CA ALA A 242 36.78 2.89 25.98
C ALA A 242 35.73 3.94 26.40
N GLY A 243 35.48 4.07 27.71
CA GLY A 243 34.51 5.01 28.28
C GLY A 243 33.05 4.54 28.21
N ILE A 244 32.78 3.31 27.76
CA ILE A 244 31.45 2.71 27.71
C ILE A 244 31.26 1.83 28.94
N ARG A 245 30.37 2.26 29.84
CA ARG A 245 30.09 1.59 31.11
C ARG A 245 28.79 0.78 31.03
N ASN A 246 28.88 -0.54 31.05
CA ASN A 246 27.72 -1.43 31.13
C ASN A 246 27.58 -2.07 32.50
N HIS A 247 26.34 -2.35 32.91
CA HIS A 247 26.01 -3.16 34.09
C HIS A 247 25.08 -4.29 33.66
N PHE A 248 25.45 -5.52 34.00
CA PHE A 248 24.69 -6.73 33.70
C PHE A 248 24.39 -7.50 34.97
N LEU A 249 23.16 -8.01 35.08
CA LEU A 249 22.76 -8.93 36.13
C LEU A 249 22.45 -10.29 35.50
N ALA A 250 23.31 -11.26 35.76
CA ALA A 250 23.09 -12.64 35.38
C ALA A 250 22.30 -13.37 36.47
N VAL A 251 21.22 -14.04 36.09
CA VAL A 251 20.37 -14.83 36.99
C VAL A 251 20.24 -16.24 36.44
N VAL A 252 20.47 -17.23 37.29
CA VAL A 252 20.28 -18.65 36.97
C VAL A 252 19.17 -19.24 37.85
N PRO A 253 18.56 -20.39 37.51
CA PRO A 253 17.60 -21.05 38.39
C PRO A 253 18.21 -21.37 39.76
N SER A 254 17.40 -21.35 40.83
CA SER A 254 17.87 -21.66 42.19
C SER A 254 18.56 -23.03 42.26
N GLY A 255 19.64 -23.11 43.05
CA GLY A 255 20.50 -24.30 43.13
C GLY A 255 21.66 -24.32 42.12
N ASN A 256 21.63 -23.44 41.11
CA ASN A 256 22.77 -23.21 40.23
C ASN A 256 23.70 -22.11 40.77
N SER A 257 24.95 -22.12 40.31
CA SER A 257 26.00 -21.22 40.79
C SER A 257 26.91 -20.73 39.64
N PHE A 258 27.76 -19.76 40.00
CA PHE A 258 28.77 -19.17 39.12
C PHE A 258 30.17 -19.54 39.62
N SER A 259 31.06 -19.97 38.73
CA SER A 259 32.46 -20.26 39.03
C SER A 259 33.39 -19.38 38.20
N GLY A 260 34.58 -19.09 38.73
CA GLY A 260 35.53 -18.18 38.07
C GLY A 260 35.07 -16.72 38.06
N VAL A 261 34.25 -16.30 39.03
CA VAL A 261 33.60 -14.97 39.09
C VAL A 261 34.54 -13.76 38.96
N ASN A 262 35.83 -13.92 39.26
CA ASN A 262 36.84 -12.87 39.17
C ASN A 262 37.62 -12.87 37.84
N GLY A 263 37.48 -13.90 37.01
CA GLY A 263 38.18 -14.04 35.73
C GLY A 263 37.46 -13.37 34.56
N GLN A 264 38.10 -13.42 33.39
CA GLN A 264 37.50 -13.01 32.11
C GLN A 264 36.35 -13.91 31.68
N THR A 265 36.33 -15.15 32.16
CA THR A 265 35.29 -16.13 31.85
C THR A 265 34.68 -16.63 33.16
N VAL A 266 33.37 -16.43 33.30
CA VAL A 266 32.56 -16.99 34.38
C VAL A 266 31.76 -18.16 33.82
N THR A 267 31.92 -19.34 34.41
CA THR A 267 31.17 -20.54 33.99
C THR A 267 29.97 -20.75 34.89
N LEU A 268 28.83 -21.09 34.28
CA LEU A 268 27.54 -21.22 34.95
C LEU A 268 27.17 -22.70 35.07
N SER A 269 26.68 -23.13 36.23
CA SER A 269 26.06 -24.46 36.35
C SER A 269 24.60 -24.43 35.86
N GLY A 270 24.08 -25.61 35.50
CA GLY A 270 22.72 -25.75 34.99
C GLY A 270 22.63 -25.41 33.50
N ASN A 271 21.40 -25.30 33.00
CA ASN A 271 21.11 -25.21 31.58
C ASN A 271 20.42 -23.92 31.14
N ARG A 272 20.27 -22.93 32.04
CA ARG A 272 19.53 -21.68 31.79
C ARG A 272 20.24 -20.48 32.41
N LEU A 273 20.24 -19.38 31.68
CA LEU A 273 20.72 -18.07 32.11
C LEU A 273 19.74 -17.00 31.63
N THR A 274 19.43 -16.04 32.49
CA THR A 274 18.84 -14.78 32.07
C THR A 274 19.83 -13.67 32.34
N LEU A 275 20.15 -12.91 31.30
CA LEU A 275 20.99 -11.74 31.40
C LEU A 275 20.10 -10.50 31.36
N ALA A 276 20.11 -9.71 32.42
CA ALA A 276 19.45 -8.41 32.46
C ALA A 276 20.46 -7.28 32.29
N TRP A 277 20.12 -6.23 31.54
CA TRP A 277 20.94 -5.01 31.43
C TRP A 277 20.39 -3.88 32.29
N LEU A 278 21.30 -3.04 32.80
CA LEU A 278 21.02 -1.93 33.71
C LEU A 278 21.78 -0.65 33.29
N PRO A 279 21.12 0.53 33.32
CA PRO A 279 21.68 1.79 32.82
C PRO A 279 22.76 2.40 33.72
N THR A 280 22.71 2.15 35.03
CA THR A 280 23.61 2.74 36.03
C THR A 280 24.04 1.70 37.05
N ALA A 281 25.00 2.06 37.91
CA ALA A 281 25.37 1.24 39.07
C ALA A 281 24.10 0.99 39.90
N PRO A 282 23.57 -0.25 39.91
CA PRO A 282 22.22 -0.47 40.37
C PRO A 282 22.15 -0.54 41.89
N ASP A 283 21.10 0.03 42.47
CA ASP A 283 20.80 -0.15 43.87
C ASP A 283 20.10 -1.50 44.12
N ALA A 284 19.90 -1.84 45.40
CA ALA A 284 19.24 -3.07 45.79
C ALA A 284 17.79 -3.19 45.28
N ASN A 285 17.08 -2.07 45.09
CA ASN A 285 15.69 -2.09 44.65
C ASN A 285 15.60 -2.50 43.18
N VAL A 286 16.44 -1.93 42.31
CA VAL A 286 16.49 -2.30 40.89
C VAL A 286 16.95 -3.75 40.72
N ILE A 287 17.97 -4.19 41.48
CA ILE A 287 18.41 -5.59 41.46
C ILE A 287 17.26 -6.52 41.85
N ASN A 288 16.53 -6.21 42.93
CA ASN A 288 15.41 -7.04 43.38
C ASN A 288 14.25 -7.07 42.38
N LEU A 289 13.91 -5.92 41.78
CA LEU A 289 12.90 -5.83 40.71
C LEU A 289 13.28 -6.73 39.53
N LEU A 290 14.52 -6.64 39.05
CA LEU A 290 14.97 -7.43 37.90
C LEU A 290 15.03 -8.92 38.24
N LYS A 291 15.50 -9.31 39.43
CA LYS A 291 15.50 -10.71 39.89
C LYS A 291 14.08 -11.28 39.94
N ALA A 292 13.08 -10.50 40.35
CA ALA A 292 11.70 -10.96 40.51
C ALA A 292 11.05 -11.42 39.19
N HIS A 293 11.53 -10.94 38.04
CA HIS A 293 11.02 -11.33 36.71
C HIS A 293 12.05 -12.04 35.82
N ALA A 294 13.33 -12.11 36.21
CA ALA A 294 14.36 -12.75 35.38
C ALA A 294 14.06 -14.23 35.06
N LEU A 295 13.42 -14.97 35.97
CA LEU A 295 13.06 -16.38 35.76
C LEU A 295 11.65 -16.57 35.16
N LYS A 296 11.06 -15.51 34.61
CA LYS A 296 9.77 -15.49 33.90
C LYS A 296 10.00 -15.26 32.40
N PRO A 297 10.48 -16.29 31.67
CA PRO A 297 10.89 -16.14 30.27
C PRO A 297 9.72 -15.70 29.39
N VAL A 298 10.01 -14.94 28.34
CA VAL A 298 9.07 -14.62 27.26
C VAL A 298 9.64 -15.17 25.96
N ASP A 299 8.83 -15.90 25.20
CA ASP A 299 9.18 -16.40 23.86
C ASP A 299 8.35 -15.79 22.74
N GLU A 300 7.20 -15.18 23.07
CA GLU A 300 6.30 -14.54 22.12
C GLU A 300 5.85 -13.17 22.64
N VAL A 301 5.93 -12.15 21.80
CA VAL A 301 5.20 -10.90 21.96
C VAL A 301 4.28 -10.75 20.77
N ARG A 302 2.98 -10.87 21.02
CA ARG A 302 1.95 -10.68 20.00
C ARG A 302 1.43 -9.25 20.05
N ILE A 303 1.43 -8.58 18.91
CA ILE A 303 1.07 -7.16 18.78
C ILE A 303 -0.12 -7.04 17.86
N ASP A 304 -1.32 -6.96 18.44
CA ASP A 304 -2.58 -6.85 17.71
C ASP A 304 -3.04 -5.39 17.63
N TYR A 305 -3.92 -5.08 16.67
CA TYR A 305 -4.51 -3.76 16.49
C TYR A 305 -6.05 -3.84 16.38
N ALA A 306 -6.73 -2.75 16.70
CA ALA A 306 -8.16 -2.56 16.48
C ALA A 306 -8.41 -1.12 16.01
N VAL A 307 -9.16 -0.96 14.93
CA VAL A 307 -9.59 0.35 14.40
C VAL A 307 -10.97 0.69 14.97
N ASP A 308 -11.12 1.85 15.60
CA ASP A 308 -12.43 2.39 15.96
C ASP A 308 -13.04 3.08 14.74
N HIS A 309 -14.07 2.50 14.13
CA HIS A 309 -14.66 3.06 12.91
C HIS A 309 -15.43 4.38 13.13
N ASN A 310 -15.61 4.86 14.36
CA ASN A 310 -16.20 6.19 14.61
C ASN A 310 -15.18 7.33 14.55
N SER A 311 -13.91 7.04 14.82
CA SER A 311 -12.83 8.04 14.91
C SER A 311 -11.62 7.71 14.03
N GLN A 312 -11.58 6.49 13.51
CA GLN A 312 -10.44 5.82 12.86
C GLN A 312 -9.19 5.72 13.74
N ALA A 313 -9.31 5.98 15.04
CA ALA A 313 -8.21 5.79 15.98
C ALA A 313 -7.87 4.29 16.10
N VAL A 314 -6.58 4.01 16.25
CA VAL A 314 -6.06 2.64 16.28
C VAL A 314 -5.55 2.30 17.66
N THR A 315 -6.14 1.30 18.29
CA THR A 315 -5.64 0.74 19.55
C THR A 315 -4.67 -0.40 19.25
N VAL A 316 -3.42 -0.27 19.69
CA VAL A 316 -2.37 -1.29 19.55
C VAL A 316 -2.17 -1.97 20.90
N THR A 317 -2.14 -3.30 20.91
CA THR A 317 -2.06 -4.13 22.13
C THR A 317 -0.89 -5.09 22.06
N HIS A 318 0.04 -4.97 22.99
CA HIS A 318 1.20 -5.87 23.13
C HIS A 318 0.88 -6.92 24.20
N SER A 319 0.98 -8.20 23.87
CA SER A 319 0.74 -9.33 24.77
C SER A 319 1.98 -10.21 24.87
N TYR A 320 2.52 -10.35 26.09
CA TYR A 320 3.71 -11.13 26.40
C TYR A 320 3.32 -12.55 26.80
N ARG A 321 3.95 -13.54 26.18
CA ARG A 321 3.61 -14.94 26.33
C ARG A 321 4.86 -15.82 26.48
N TYR A 322 4.62 -16.96 27.12
CA TYR A 322 5.56 -18.08 27.19
C TYR A 322 4.83 -19.36 26.88
N GLN A 323 5.28 -20.11 25.87
CA GLN A 323 4.64 -21.37 25.46
C GLN A 323 3.12 -21.21 25.20
N GLY A 324 2.74 -20.09 24.58
CA GLY A 324 1.35 -19.75 24.27
C GLY A 324 0.49 -19.27 25.44
N GLN A 325 1.05 -19.15 26.66
CA GLN A 325 0.33 -18.67 27.84
C GLN A 325 0.75 -17.24 28.21
N ALA A 326 -0.18 -16.45 28.75
CA ALA A 326 0.13 -15.09 29.21
C ALA A 326 1.24 -15.09 30.28
N GLN A 327 2.22 -14.21 30.14
CA GLN A 327 3.40 -14.16 30.99
C GLN A 327 3.65 -12.75 31.50
N THR A 328 3.47 -12.54 32.81
CA THR A 328 3.89 -11.29 33.44
C THR A 328 5.41 -11.19 33.44
N THR A 329 5.92 -10.11 32.87
CA THR A 329 7.34 -9.77 32.79
C THR A 329 7.53 -8.27 33.06
N LEU A 330 8.75 -7.78 32.91
CA LEU A 330 9.05 -6.35 32.89
C LEU A 330 9.02 -5.85 31.44
N ALA A 331 7.85 -5.44 30.97
CA ALA A 331 7.61 -4.96 29.62
C ALA A 331 8.12 -3.52 29.46
N GLY A 332 8.99 -3.25 28.49
CA GLY A 332 9.40 -1.88 28.15
C GLY A 332 8.48 -1.26 27.11
N LEU A 333 7.88 -0.14 27.48
CA LEU A 333 7.09 0.70 26.60
C LEU A 333 8.02 1.79 26.04
N LEU A 334 8.10 1.88 24.71
CA LEU A 334 8.77 2.97 24.01
C LEU A 334 7.98 4.30 24.17
N PRO A 335 8.59 5.47 23.87
CA PRO A 335 7.94 6.78 23.98
C PRO A 335 6.53 6.87 23.38
N MET A 336 6.32 6.39 22.16
CA MET A 336 4.99 6.41 21.53
C MET A 336 3.93 5.67 22.35
N ALA A 337 4.32 4.54 22.97
CA ALA A 337 3.41 3.70 23.75
C ALA A 337 3.11 4.29 25.14
N TRP A 338 4.14 4.57 25.96
CA TRP A 338 3.88 5.00 27.35
C TRP A 338 3.29 6.41 27.43
N LYS A 339 3.52 7.27 26.43
CA LYS A 339 2.89 8.61 26.37
C LYS A 339 1.39 8.52 26.07
N ARG A 340 0.90 7.38 25.57
CA ARG A 340 -0.49 7.14 25.12
C ARG A 340 -1.14 5.91 25.77
N SER A 341 -0.55 5.40 26.84
CA SER A 341 -1.04 4.26 27.60
C SER A 341 -1.37 4.68 29.04
N ASN A 342 -2.41 4.07 29.60
CA ASN A 342 -2.73 4.19 31.03
C ASN A 342 -2.05 3.10 31.88
N GLN A 343 -1.18 2.27 31.29
CA GLN A 343 -0.49 1.19 31.98
C GLN A 343 0.38 1.75 33.15
N PRO A 344 0.20 1.26 34.39
CA PRO A 344 1.07 1.63 35.50
C PRO A 344 2.53 1.26 35.22
N LEU A 345 3.42 2.24 35.40
CA LEU A 345 4.86 2.12 35.16
C LEU A 345 5.61 2.00 36.49
N THR A 346 6.67 1.21 36.48
CA THR A 346 7.66 1.17 37.56
C THR A 346 8.51 2.44 37.58
N GLY A 347 9.34 2.59 38.63
CA GLY A 347 10.37 3.63 38.68
C GLY A 347 11.58 3.36 37.76
N TYR A 348 11.68 2.16 37.19
CA TYR A 348 12.77 1.79 36.30
C TYR A 348 12.53 2.32 34.89
N ALA A 349 13.54 2.97 34.32
CA ALA A 349 13.52 3.53 32.97
C ALA A 349 14.94 3.61 32.41
N THR A 350 15.06 3.60 31.09
CA THR A 350 16.34 3.79 30.40
C THR A 350 16.15 4.64 29.16
N ARG A 351 17.13 5.51 28.85
CA ARG A 351 17.22 6.05 27.49
C ARG A 351 17.47 4.89 26.52
N SER A 352 16.98 5.00 25.31
CA SER A 352 17.11 4.08 24.18
C SER A 352 17.54 4.85 22.93
N ALA A 353 17.65 4.15 21.80
CA ALA A 353 17.82 4.78 20.49
C ALA A 353 16.66 5.72 20.08
N ARG A 354 15.53 5.69 20.79
CA ARG A 354 14.28 6.42 20.46
C ARG A 354 13.79 7.40 21.52
N GLY A 355 14.53 7.59 22.60
CA GLY A 355 14.07 8.32 23.79
C GLY A 355 13.99 7.41 25.01
N VAL A 356 13.19 7.75 26.01
CA VAL A 356 13.16 6.95 27.25
C VAL A 356 12.16 5.79 27.15
N THR A 357 12.66 4.56 27.26
CA THR A 357 11.87 3.35 27.49
C THR A 357 11.51 3.24 28.97
N ARG A 358 10.22 3.08 29.27
CA ARG A 358 9.70 2.95 30.64
C ARG A 358 9.11 1.56 30.85
N PHE A 359 9.31 0.98 32.03
CA PHE A 359 8.99 -0.42 32.25
C PHE A 359 7.75 -0.63 33.12
N ALA A 360 6.95 -1.65 32.80
CA ALA A 360 5.76 -2.07 33.54
C ALA A 360 5.84 -3.55 33.91
N GLU A 361 5.40 -3.91 35.11
CA GLU A 361 5.19 -5.30 35.52
C GLU A 361 3.84 -5.78 34.98
N THR A 362 3.82 -6.31 33.76
CA THR A 362 2.57 -6.70 33.10
C THR A 362 2.79 -7.86 32.13
N HIS A 363 1.70 -8.52 31.75
CA HIS A 363 1.65 -9.45 30.62
C HIS A 363 1.01 -8.82 29.37
N GLN A 364 0.42 -7.63 29.50
CA GLN A 364 -0.22 -6.93 28.40
C GLN A 364 -0.29 -5.42 28.67
N PHE A 365 -0.17 -4.61 27.62
CA PHE A 365 -0.55 -3.20 27.66
C PHE A 365 -1.11 -2.78 26.30
N SER A 366 -1.83 -1.67 26.27
CA SER A 366 -2.32 -1.04 25.04
C SER A 366 -2.13 0.47 25.03
N TYR A 367 -2.13 1.05 23.84
CA TYR A 367 -2.09 2.49 23.59
C TYR A 367 -2.89 2.82 22.32
N THR A 368 -3.34 4.07 22.20
CA THR A 368 -4.20 4.49 21.08
C THR A 368 -3.52 5.58 20.24
N LEU A 369 -3.53 5.39 18.93
CA LEU A 369 -2.94 6.28 17.94
C LEU A 369 -4.06 7.00 17.15
N PRO A 370 -4.01 8.34 17.02
CA PRO A 370 -4.92 9.06 16.16
C PRO A 370 -4.61 8.81 14.68
N PHE A 371 -5.64 8.91 13.83
CA PHE A 371 -5.54 8.88 12.38
C PHE A 371 -5.96 10.23 11.79
N VAL A 372 -5.19 10.75 10.84
CA VAL A 372 -5.38 12.12 10.28
C VAL A 372 -6.40 12.17 9.14
N GLY A 373 -6.75 11.01 8.56
CA GLY A 373 -7.58 10.95 7.37
C GLY A 373 -6.79 11.08 6.07
N LEU A 374 -7.37 10.59 4.98
CA LEU A 374 -6.79 10.59 3.64
C LEU A 374 -7.82 11.05 2.62
N LEU A 375 -7.37 11.48 1.44
CA LEU A 375 -8.23 11.79 0.30
C LEU A 375 -7.64 11.19 -1.00
N PRO A 376 -8.46 10.87 -2.02
CA PRO A 376 -7.95 10.41 -3.32
C PRO A 376 -7.16 11.49 -4.08
N SER A 377 -7.55 12.75 -3.87
CA SER A 377 -6.97 13.96 -4.43
C SER A 377 -7.43 15.14 -3.57
N LEU A 378 -6.81 16.31 -3.71
CA LEU A 378 -7.40 17.53 -3.17
C LEU A 378 -8.64 17.90 -4.00
N PRO A 379 -9.75 18.30 -3.37
CA PRO A 379 -10.98 18.59 -4.10
C PRO A 379 -10.82 19.81 -5.01
N ALA A 380 -11.61 19.85 -6.07
CA ALA A 380 -11.73 21.01 -6.95
C ALA A 380 -12.67 22.05 -6.35
N PHE A 381 -12.12 23.06 -5.66
CA PHE A 381 -12.94 24.12 -5.08
C PHE A 381 -12.20 25.46 -4.92
N GLY A 382 -12.98 26.54 -4.90
CA GLY A 382 -12.48 27.91 -4.84
C GLY A 382 -12.13 28.51 -6.20
N ASN A 383 -11.72 29.78 -6.19
CA ASN A 383 -11.45 30.55 -7.41
C ASN A 383 -9.95 30.58 -7.72
N TYR A 384 -9.57 30.01 -8.87
CA TYR A 384 -8.22 30.06 -9.42
C TYR A 384 -8.29 29.99 -10.96
N ASP A 385 -7.16 30.21 -11.63
CA ASP A 385 -7.09 30.17 -13.10
C ASP A 385 -7.14 28.72 -13.61
N GLN A 386 -8.34 28.29 -13.98
CA GLN A 386 -8.57 26.95 -14.53
C GLN A 386 -7.95 26.77 -15.92
N ALA A 387 -7.80 27.84 -16.70
CA ALA A 387 -7.16 27.76 -18.01
C ALA A 387 -5.66 27.52 -17.86
N ALA A 388 -5.01 28.17 -16.88
CA ALA A 388 -3.62 27.89 -16.53
C ALA A 388 -3.42 26.44 -16.08
N LEU A 389 -4.30 25.92 -15.21
CA LEU A 389 -4.25 24.51 -14.80
C LEU A 389 -4.40 23.57 -16.01
N ALA A 390 -5.40 23.80 -16.86
CA ALA A 390 -5.61 23.00 -18.06
C ALA A 390 -4.41 23.03 -19.01
N ALA A 391 -3.75 24.18 -19.16
CA ALA A 391 -2.53 24.30 -19.96
C ALA A 391 -1.38 23.47 -19.36
N LEU A 392 -1.21 23.44 -18.04
CA LEU A 392 -0.18 22.62 -17.38
C LEU A 392 -0.47 21.11 -17.47
N VAL A 393 -1.74 20.70 -17.42
CA VAL A 393 -2.13 19.31 -17.67
C VAL A 393 -1.82 18.91 -19.12
N ARG A 394 -2.14 19.79 -20.07
CA ARG A 394 -1.83 19.59 -21.50
C ARG A 394 -0.34 19.61 -21.80
N GLU A 395 0.45 20.43 -21.10
CA GLU A 395 1.92 20.38 -21.19
C GLU A 395 2.46 18.97 -20.90
N PHE A 396 1.86 18.25 -19.94
CA PHE A 396 2.23 16.86 -19.68
C PHE A 396 1.69 15.90 -20.75
N THR A 397 0.39 16.00 -21.07
CA THR A 397 -0.37 15.02 -21.86
C THR A 397 -0.18 15.13 -23.37
N ASP A 398 0.23 16.28 -23.88
CA ASP A 398 0.51 16.50 -25.32
C ASP A 398 1.89 15.93 -25.73
N ARG A 399 2.75 15.59 -24.76
CA ARG A 399 4.01 14.89 -25.04
C ARG A 399 3.73 13.45 -25.46
N PRO A 400 4.59 12.84 -26.30
CA PRO A 400 4.47 11.42 -26.64
C PRO A 400 4.38 10.54 -25.38
N GLN A 401 3.44 9.59 -25.33
CA GLN A 401 3.28 8.71 -24.17
C GLN A 401 4.54 7.91 -23.82
N SER A 402 5.39 7.61 -24.82
CA SER A 402 6.70 6.98 -24.61
C SER A 402 7.68 7.82 -23.80
N GLU A 403 7.42 9.12 -23.64
CA GLU A 403 8.24 10.05 -22.84
C GLU A 403 7.66 10.27 -21.44
N TRP A 404 6.46 9.76 -21.14
CA TRP A 404 5.85 9.92 -19.82
C TRP A 404 6.57 9.09 -18.75
N ASN A 405 7.13 7.95 -19.15
CA ASN A 405 7.99 7.11 -18.32
C ASN A 405 9.00 6.36 -19.19
N THR A 406 10.28 6.61 -18.96
CA THR A 406 11.38 5.91 -19.63
C THR A 406 12.11 4.92 -18.70
N ALA A 407 11.68 4.82 -17.44
CA ALA A 407 12.27 3.91 -16.47
C ALA A 407 11.71 2.49 -16.62
N THR A 408 12.57 1.50 -16.40
CA THR A 408 12.22 0.07 -16.45
C THR A 408 12.34 -0.61 -15.09
N ASP A 409 12.96 0.03 -14.10
CA ASP A 409 13.04 -0.49 -12.74
C ASP A 409 11.81 -0.13 -11.90
N THR A 410 11.54 -0.96 -10.90
CA THR A 410 10.36 -0.81 -10.05
C THR A 410 10.28 0.51 -9.27
N TYR A 411 11.40 1.15 -8.89
CA TYR A 411 11.34 2.41 -8.14
C TYR A 411 10.95 3.57 -9.04
N TRP A 412 11.76 3.84 -10.06
CA TRP A 412 11.56 5.01 -10.91
C TRP A 412 10.32 4.88 -11.79
N ALA A 413 10.02 3.66 -12.27
CA ALA A 413 8.76 3.42 -12.97
C ALA A 413 7.56 3.60 -12.03
N GLY A 414 7.63 3.02 -10.83
CA GLY A 414 6.63 3.19 -9.78
C GLY A 414 6.36 4.67 -9.49
N LYS A 415 7.39 5.44 -9.18
CA LYS A 415 7.30 6.88 -8.91
C LYS A 415 6.63 7.66 -10.05
N ASN A 416 6.91 7.31 -11.31
CA ASN A 416 6.22 7.87 -12.48
C ASN A 416 4.73 7.44 -12.54
N TYR A 417 4.39 6.19 -12.21
CA TYR A 417 2.99 5.75 -12.13
C TYR A 417 2.21 6.50 -11.05
N GLY A 418 2.81 6.70 -9.87
CA GLY A 418 2.22 7.51 -8.80
C GLY A 418 1.97 8.96 -9.24
N LYS A 419 2.96 9.59 -9.86
CA LYS A 419 2.86 10.94 -10.45
C LYS A 419 1.70 11.06 -11.45
N VAL A 420 1.58 10.10 -12.37
CA VAL A 420 0.52 10.09 -13.38
C VAL A 420 -0.86 9.84 -12.74
N ALA A 421 -0.93 9.04 -11.68
CA ALA A 421 -2.16 8.82 -10.93
C ALA A 421 -2.66 10.10 -10.24
N GLU A 422 -1.77 10.88 -9.62
CA GLU A 422 -2.12 12.19 -9.04
C GLU A 422 -2.60 13.16 -10.13
N LEU A 423 -1.91 13.20 -11.28
CA LEU A 423 -2.31 14.04 -12.41
C LEU A 423 -3.68 13.64 -12.98
N ALA A 424 -3.97 12.34 -13.08
CA ALA A 424 -5.26 11.83 -13.57
C ALA A 424 -6.41 12.18 -12.61
N ALA A 425 -6.20 11.99 -11.30
CA ALA A 425 -7.19 12.32 -10.27
C ALA A 425 -7.50 13.83 -10.27
N LEU A 426 -6.45 14.65 -10.39
CA LEU A 426 -6.55 16.10 -10.54
C LEU A 426 -7.31 16.48 -11.81
N ALA A 427 -6.89 15.98 -12.98
CA ALA A 427 -7.52 16.32 -14.26
C ALA A 427 -9.03 16.01 -14.25
N ARG A 428 -9.41 14.83 -13.75
CA ARG A 428 -10.80 14.43 -13.62
C ARG A 428 -11.59 15.34 -12.67
N SER A 429 -11.03 15.64 -11.50
CA SER A 429 -11.68 16.52 -10.50
C SER A 429 -11.93 17.92 -11.06
N HIS A 430 -11.17 18.33 -12.08
CA HIS A 430 -11.27 19.63 -12.73
C HIS A 430 -11.96 19.61 -14.10
N GLY A 431 -12.67 18.52 -14.45
CA GLY A 431 -13.45 18.42 -15.69
C GLY A 431 -12.64 18.19 -16.96
N LEU A 432 -11.34 17.94 -16.85
CA LEU A 432 -10.45 17.58 -17.97
C LEU A 432 -10.54 16.07 -18.22
N ILE A 433 -11.74 15.61 -18.57
CA ILE A 433 -12.09 14.19 -18.60
C ILE A 433 -11.29 13.45 -19.68
N ALA A 434 -11.10 14.05 -20.86
CA ALA A 434 -10.35 13.43 -21.95
C ALA A 434 -8.88 13.21 -21.58
N GLU A 435 -8.24 14.22 -20.99
CA GLU A 435 -6.86 14.14 -20.50
C GLU A 435 -6.75 13.11 -19.36
N ALA A 436 -7.73 13.08 -18.44
CA ALA A 436 -7.77 12.08 -17.36
C ALA A 436 -7.94 10.64 -17.88
N ASP A 437 -8.83 10.42 -18.86
CA ASP A 437 -9.04 9.11 -19.48
C ASP A 437 -7.79 8.64 -20.24
N GLN A 438 -7.08 9.55 -20.91
CA GLN A 438 -5.80 9.24 -21.56
C GLN A 438 -4.74 8.78 -20.55
N LEU A 439 -4.61 9.48 -19.42
CA LEU A 439 -3.69 9.13 -18.34
C LEU A 439 -4.03 7.78 -17.69
N VAL A 440 -5.31 7.54 -17.38
CA VAL A 440 -5.78 6.27 -16.82
C VAL A 440 -5.58 5.11 -17.81
N GLY A 441 -5.90 5.32 -19.09
CA GLY A 441 -5.68 4.32 -20.14
C GLY A 441 -4.20 3.93 -20.26
N TRP A 442 -3.30 4.91 -20.17
CA TRP A 442 -1.86 4.65 -20.15
C TRP A 442 -1.43 3.88 -18.89
N LEU A 443 -1.92 4.26 -17.70
CA LEU A 443 -1.63 3.53 -16.45
C LEU A 443 -2.10 2.07 -16.51
N LYS A 444 -3.28 1.81 -17.09
CA LYS A 444 -3.75 0.44 -17.33
C LYS A 444 -2.75 -0.32 -18.20
N GLY A 445 -2.38 0.23 -19.36
CA GLY A 445 -1.42 -0.42 -20.25
C GLY A 445 -0.11 -0.79 -19.56
N GLU A 446 0.46 0.14 -18.77
CA GLU A 446 1.70 -0.08 -18.04
C GLU A 446 1.56 -1.12 -16.92
N LEU A 447 0.52 -1.05 -16.08
CA LEU A 447 0.38 -2.01 -14.98
C LEU A 447 0.01 -3.41 -15.49
N GLU A 448 -0.80 -3.50 -16.53
CA GLU A 448 -1.15 -4.79 -17.14
C GLU A 448 0.05 -5.45 -17.84
N ASP A 449 1.01 -4.67 -18.34
CA ASP A 449 2.31 -5.16 -18.82
C ASP A 449 3.10 -5.77 -17.65
N TRP A 450 3.34 -5.01 -16.59
CA TRP A 450 4.00 -5.50 -15.37
C TRP A 450 3.34 -6.74 -14.74
N PHE A 451 2.02 -6.86 -14.88
CA PHE A 451 1.23 -7.95 -14.30
C PHE A 451 1.17 -9.21 -15.16
N ARG A 452 1.91 -9.25 -16.26
CA ARG A 452 2.16 -10.45 -17.05
C ARG A 452 3.66 -10.72 -17.05
N ALA A 453 4.03 -11.96 -16.75
CA ALA A 453 5.41 -12.39 -16.91
C ALA A 453 5.70 -12.92 -18.32
N ASP A 454 4.68 -13.09 -19.15
CA ASP A 454 4.82 -13.48 -20.54
C ASP A 454 3.83 -12.68 -21.40
N THR A 455 4.38 -11.84 -22.28
CA THR A 455 3.62 -11.01 -23.22
C THR A 455 3.69 -11.49 -24.68
N ASN A 456 4.63 -12.38 -25.02
CA ASN A 456 4.95 -12.72 -26.41
C ASN A 456 5.16 -14.23 -26.68
N GLY A 457 4.73 -15.09 -25.76
CA GLY A 457 4.94 -16.54 -25.79
C GLY A 457 6.27 -16.99 -25.16
N SER A 458 6.95 -16.08 -24.47
CA SER A 458 8.15 -16.36 -23.68
C SER A 458 8.24 -15.43 -22.48
N LEU A 459 8.89 -15.89 -21.42
CA LEU A 459 9.11 -15.10 -20.21
C LEU A 459 9.78 -13.75 -20.55
N ASP A 460 9.26 -12.66 -20.03
CA ASP A 460 9.76 -11.32 -20.30
C ASP A 460 11.17 -11.11 -19.71
N VAL A 461 11.87 -10.09 -20.21
CA VAL A 461 13.24 -9.74 -19.78
C VAL A 461 13.29 -8.50 -18.89
N SER A 462 12.17 -7.80 -18.79
CA SER A 462 11.93 -6.57 -18.01
C SER A 462 10.42 -6.42 -17.81
N LYS A 463 10.01 -5.61 -16.85
CA LYS A 463 8.62 -5.37 -16.44
C LYS A 463 7.83 -6.65 -16.15
N TYR A 464 8.37 -7.52 -15.28
CA TYR A 464 7.64 -8.70 -14.82
C TYR A 464 7.94 -9.04 -13.36
N PHE A 465 7.08 -9.85 -12.76
CA PHE A 465 7.23 -10.33 -11.40
C PHE A 465 7.57 -11.83 -11.32
N VAL A 466 8.51 -12.16 -10.44
CA VAL A 466 8.91 -13.52 -10.08
C VAL A 466 8.60 -13.77 -8.61
N TYR A 467 7.99 -14.92 -8.29
CA TYR A 467 7.86 -15.36 -6.90
C TYR A 467 9.06 -16.22 -6.50
N ASP A 468 9.85 -15.73 -5.54
CA ASP A 468 10.92 -16.49 -4.92
C ASP A 468 10.37 -17.30 -3.74
N ALA A 469 10.25 -18.62 -3.93
CA ALA A 469 9.71 -19.52 -2.91
C ALA A 469 10.68 -19.80 -1.74
N ASN A 470 11.98 -19.52 -1.88
CA ASN A 470 12.93 -19.66 -0.78
C ASN A 470 12.74 -18.51 0.21
N TRP A 471 12.63 -17.28 -0.30
CA TRP A 471 12.47 -16.06 0.49
C TRP A 471 11.02 -15.66 0.72
N ASN A 472 10.08 -16.38 0.10
CA ASN A 472 8.64 -16.15 0.18
C ASN A 472 8.30 -14.71 -0.20
N THR A 473 8.80 -14.22 -1.33
CA THR A 473 8.72 -12.80 -1.74
C THR A 473 8.53 -12.64 -3.23
N LEU A 474 7.95 -11.50 -3.63
CA LEU A 474 7.75 -11.13 -5.01
C LEU A 474 8.85 -10.16 -5.46
N LEU A 475 9.50 -10.48 -6.58
CA LEU A 475 10.62 -9.74 -7.13
C LEU A 475 10.22 -9.12 -8.48
N GLY A 476 10.22 -7.80 -8.57
CA GLY A 476 10.03 -7.08 -9.84
C GLY A 476 11.35 -6.90 -10.60
N PHE A 477 11.30 -7.06 -11.92
CA PHE A 477 12.42 -6.87 -12.83
C PHE A 477 12.08 -5.73 -13.80
N ASP A 478 12.90 -4.70 -14.03
CA ASP A 478 14.25 -4.54 -13.48
C ASP A 478 14.24 -4.10 -12.00
N GLU A 479 15.33 -4.41 -11.27
CA GLU A 479 15.53 -3.92 -9.91
C GLU A 479 16.36 -2.63 -9.83
N SER A 480 16.20 -1.93 -8.71
CA SER A 480 17.04 -0.83 -8.27
C SER A 480 17.17 -0.87 -6.73
N PHE A 481 18.17 -0.17 -6.19
CA PHE A 481 18.37 0.01 -4.74
C PHE A 481 18.46 -1.27 -3.88
N GLY A 482 18.80 -2.41 -4.50
CA GLY A 482 18.92 -3.70 -3.82
C GLY A 482 17.57 -4.36 -3.53
N ALA A 483 16.50 -3.99 -4.24
CA ALA A 483 15.17 -4.55 -4.08
C ALA A 483 15.13 -6.08 -4.26
N GLN A 484 16.04 -6.71 -5.01
CA GLN A 484 16.14 -8.16 -5.06
C GLN A 484 17.22 -8.67 -4.11
N GLN A 485 18.48 -8.31 -4.35
CA GLN A 485 19.62 -8.92 -3.65
C GLN A 485 19.63 -8.71 -2.13
N GLN A 486 18.98 -7.64 -1.66
CA GLN A 486 18.89 -7.28 -0.24
C GLN A 486 17.44 -7.22 0.25
N LEU A 487 16.49 -7.45 -0.66
CA LEU A 487 15.04 -7.30 -0.47
C LEU A 487 14.61 -5.91 -0.03
N ASN A 488 15.41 -4.87 -0.30
CA ASN A 488 15.13 -3.54 0.23
C ASN A 488 13.83 -2.95 -0.35
N ASP A 489 13.17 -2.09 0.42
CA ASP A 489 12.30 -1.04 -0.11
C ASP A 489 11.04 -1.47 -0.88
N HIS A 490 10.61 -2.73 -0.78
CA HIS A 490 9.40 -3.21 -1.48
C HIS A 490 8.15 -2.35 -1.22
N HIS A 491 7.93 -1.90 0.02
CA HIS A 491 6.84 -0.96 0.33
C HIS A 491 6.98 0.40 -0.37
N PHE A 492 8.20 0.92 -0.58
CA PHE A 492 8.41 2.16 -1.32
C PHE A 492 8.11 1.95 -2.81
N HIS A 493 8.67 0.89 -3.41
CA HIS A 493 8.49 0.59 -4.83
C HIS A 493 7.03 0.22 -5.15
N TYR A 494 6.52 -0.83 -4.52
CA TYR A 494 5.20 -1.39 -4.81
C TYR A 494 4.07 -0.50 -4.27
N GLY A 495 4.35 0.35 -3.29
CA GLY A 495 3.41 1.36 -2.81
C GLY A 495 2.95 2.31 -3.94
N TYR A 496 3.85 2.68 -4.86
CA TYR A 496 3.47 3.49 -6.02
C TYR A 496 2.61 2.73 -7.04
N PHE A 497 2.89 1.44 -7.26
CA PHE A 497 2.06 0.58 -8.11
C PHE A 497 0.64 0.47 -7.55
N VAL A 498 0.53 0.25 -6.23
CA VAL A 498 -0.77 0.19 -5.54
C VAL A 498 -1.48 1.55 -5.57
N ARG A 499 -0.75 2.67 -5.45
CA ARG A 499 -1.33 4.01 -5.60
C ARG A 499 -1.91 4.24 -6.99
N ALA A 500 -1.18 3.87 -8.03
CA ALA A 500 -1.64 3.96 -9.41
C ALA A 500 -2.84 3.06 -9.68
N ALA A 501 -2.78 1.80 -9.22
CA ALA A 501 -3.89 0.88 -9.29
C ALA A 501 -5.13 1.44 -8.59
N ALA A 502 -5.00 1.99 -7.37
CA ALA A 502 -6.13 2.57 -6.65
C ALA A 502 -6.82 3.70 -7.44
N GLU A 503 -6.09 4.52 -8.20
CA GLU A 503 -6.72 5.53 -9.06
C GLU A 503 -7.44 4.91 -10.26
N ILE A 504 -6.86 3.90 -10.91
CA ILE A 504 -7.54 3.13 -11.96
C ILE A 504 -8.84 2.53 -11.41
N CYS A 505 -8.78 1.89 -10.25
CA CYS A 505 -9.91 1.22 -9.60
C CYS A 505 -11.01 2.22 -9.21
N ARG A 506 -10.62 3.42 -8.78
CA ARG A 506 -11.57 4.47 -8.38
C ARG A 506 -12.48 4.87 -9.55
N VAL A 507 -11.93 4.89 -10.77
CA VAL A 507 -12.67 5.27 -11.99
C VAL A 507 -13.25 4.06 -12.73
N ASP A 508 -12.61 2.90 -12.64
CA ASP A 508 -13.03 1.64 -13.24
C ASP A 508 -12.82 0.48 -12.26
N ARG A 509 -13.84 0.22 -11.45
CA ARG A 509 -13.82 -0.88 -10.47
C ARG A 509 -13.79 -2.27 -11.10
N SER A 510 -14.22 -2.41 -12.35
CA SER A 510 -14.23 -3.72 -13.00
C SER A 510 -12.80 -4.20 -13.29
N TRP A 511 -11.88 -3.26 -13.51
CA TRP A 511 -10.45 -3.53 -13.71
C TRP A 511 -9.82 -4.24 -12.50
N CYS A 512 -10.29 -3.96 -11.28
CA CYS A 512 -9.84 -4.63 -10.06
C CYS A 512 -10.72 -5.79 -9.58
N GLY A 513 -11.62 -6.30 -10.43
CA GLY A 513 -12.39 -7.49 -10.07
C GLY A 513 -11.51 -8.74 -9.87
N ASP A 514 -12.05 -9.74 -9.19
CA ASP A 514 -11.35 -10.98 -8.83
C ASP A 514 -10.83 -11.78 -10.03
N ASN A 515 -11.50 -11.68 -11.18
CA ASN A 515 -11.09 -12.31 -12.44
C ASN A 515 -10.29 -11.36 -13.36
N ALA A 516 -10.04 -10.14 -12.90
CA ALA A 516 -9.28 -9.10 -13.60
C ALA A 516 -7.94 -8.86 -12.88
N TRP A 517 -7.54 -7.61 -12.67
CA TRP A 517 -6.20 -7.26 -12.16
C TRP A 517 -6.13 -7.10 -10.64
N GLY A 518 -7.27 -7.17 -9.95
CA GLY A 518 -7.35 -7.07 -8.49
C GLY A 518 -6.39 -8.01 -7.76
N PRO A 519 -6.36 -9.32 -8.09
CA PRO A 519 -5.46 -10.27 -7.45
C PRO A 519 -3.97 -9.94 -7.58
N MET A 520 -3.53 -9.30 -8.68
CA MET A 520 -2.14 -8.86 -8.84
C MET A 520 -1.82 -7.64 -7.95
N VAL A 521 -2.74 -6.70 -7.83
CA VAL A 521 -2.61 -5.57 -6.89
C VAL A 521 -2.53 -6.08 -5.45
N GLU A 522 -3.41 -7.03 -5.08
CA GLU A 522 -3.37 -7.64 -3.76
C GLU A 522 -2.09 -8.45 -3.54
N LEU A 523 -1.53 -9.11 -4.56
CA LEU A 523 -0.25 -9.81 -4.46
C LEU A 523 0.90 -8.87 -4.08
N LEU A 524 0.94 -7.67 -4.68
CA LEU A 524 1.90 -6.63 -4.29
C LEU A 524 1.72 -6.18 -2.83
N ILE A 525 0.48 -5.91 -2.41
CA ILE A 525 0.15 -5.54 -1.03
C ILE A 525 0.58 -6.65 -0.05
N ARG A 526 0.32 -7.90 -0.41
CA ARG A 526 0.64 -9.05 0.43
C ARG A 526 2.15 -9.25 0.61
N ASP A 527 2.96 -8.90 -0.39
CA ASP A 527 4.42 -9.02 -0.26
C ASP A 527 5.01 -8.07 0.80
N TYR A 528 4.65 -6.78 0.78
CA TYR A 528 5.20 -5.81 1.75
C TYR A 528 4.38 -5.68 3.05
N ALA A 529 3.09 -6.05 3.01
CA ALA A 529 2.13 -5.90 4.11
C ALA A 529 1.14 -7.09 4.21
N GLY A 530 1.66 -8.32 4.18
CA GLY A 530 0.90 -9.56 4.33
C GLY A 530 0.08 -9.65 5.61
N GLY A 531 -1.05 -10.36 5.56
CA GLY A 531 -1.89 -10.66 6.72
C GLY A 531 -1.30 -11.78 7.60
N ARG A 532 -1.81 -11.96 8.83
CA ARG A 532 -1.26 -12.95 9.78
C ARG A 532 -1.29 -14.40 9.28
N ASN A 533 -2.26 -14.73 8.42
CA ASN A 533 -2.47 -16.07 7.88
C ASN A 533 -2.16 -16.14 6.37
N ASP A 534 -1.31 -15.25 5.86
CA ASP A 534 -0.92 -15.29 4.44
C ASP A 534 -0.07 -16.54 4.17
N ALA A 535 -0.44 -17.30 3.15
CA ALA A 535 0.24 -18.55 2.80
C ALA A 535 1.55 -18.33 2.02
N LEU A 536 1.72 -17.16 1.39
CA LEU A 536 2.85 -16.89 0.50
C LEU A 536 3.87 -15.93 1.08
N PHE A 537 3.47 -15.08 2.02
CA PHE A 537 4.28 -13.95 2.49
C PHE A 537 4.26 -13.84 4.03
N PRO A 538 5.34 -13.32 4.64
CA PRO A 538 5.36 -13.09 6.08
C PRO A 538 4.41 -11.94 6.48
N TYR A 539 3.90 -12.00 7.72
CA TYR A 539 3.05 -10.95 8.29
C TYR A 539 3.79 -9.61 8.31
N LEU A 540 3.22 -8.60 7.65
CA LEU A 540 3.74 -7.22 7.64
C LEU A 540 5.24 -7.14 7.32
N ARG A 541 5.70 -7.69 6.20
CA ARG A 541 7.15 -7.78 5.88
C ARG A 541 7.90 -6.51 6.25
N ASN A 542 7.58 -5.36 5.68
CA ASN A 542 8.35 -4.13 5.92
C ASN A 542 8.03 -3.45 7.25
N PHE A 543 6.79 -3.55 7.73
CA PHE A 543 6.36 -2.86 8.96
C PHE A 543 6.72 -3.68 10.21
N ASP A 544 7.41 -3.06 11.17
CA ASP A 544 7.79 -3.69 12.43
C ASP A 544 6.81 -3.29 13.55
N PRO A 545 5.92 -4.19 14.00
CA PRO A 545 4.93 -3.86 15.02
C PRO A 545 5.53 -3.47 16.37
N ALA A 546 6.75 -3.92 16.69
CA ALA A 546 7.41 -3.60 17.95
C ALA A 546 7.96 -2.16 17.97
N ASN A 547 8.39 -1.65 16.81
CA ASN A 547 8.86 -0.27 16.64
C ASN A 547 7.71 0.70 16.27
N GLY A 548 6.68 0.19 15.59
CA GLY A 548 5.53 0.98 15.13
C GLY A 548 5.78 1.73 13.82
N PHE A 549 6.82 1.37 13.07
CA PHE A 549 7.15 1.92 11.76
C PHE A 549 7.91 0.87 10.93
N SER A 550 8.15 1.18 9.65
CA SER A 550 8.77 0.23 8.71
C SER A 550 10.29 0.23 8.74
N TRP A 551 10.89 -0.90 8.40
CA TRP A 551 12.30 -0.99 8.08
C TRP A 551 12.48 -1.14 6.57
N ALA A 552 13.48 -0.43 6.04
CA ALA A 552 13.82 -0.37 4.62
C ALA A 552 14.66 -1.59 4.19
N SER A 553 15.64 -1.99 5.01
CA SER A 553 16.56 -3.07 4.64
C SER A 553 16.05 -4.46 5.00
N GLY A 554 16.04 -5.38 4.02
CA GLY A 554 15.66 -6.76 4.27
C GLY A 554 16.69 -7.51 5.11
N HIS A 555 17.98 -7.29 4.84
CA HIS A 555 19.09 -8.01 5.46
C HIS A 555 19.62 -7.42 6.78
N ALA A 556 19.33 -6.14 7.08
CA ALA A 556 19.86 -5.42 8.26
C ALA A 556 21.37 -5.65 8.56
N ASN A 557 22.22 -5.83 7.55
CA ASN A 557 23.65 -6.16 7.72
C ASN A 557 24.50 -4.92 8.01
N PHE A 558 24.16 -4.17 9.06
CA PHE A 558 24.87 -2.97 9.47
C PHE A 558 25.16 -3.00 10.98
N VAL A 559 26.27 -2.35 11.38
CA VAL A 559 26.64 -2.20 12.80
C VAL A 559 25.55 -1.44 13.58
N GLN A 560 24.83 -0.54 12.92
CA GLN A 560 23.77 0.28 13.52
C GLN A 560 22.39 -0.42 13.54
N GLY A 561 22.30 -1.67 13.06
CA GLY A 561 21.04 -2.40 12.89
C GLY A 561 20.31 -2.00 11.61
N ASN A 562 18.98 -2.15 11.60
CA ASN A 562 18.17 -1.78 10.44
C ASN A 562 17.95 -0.25 10.34
N ASN A 563 17.45 0.25 9.21
CA ASN A 563 17.22 1.68 8.98
C ASN A 563 15.92 1.99 8.23
N ASN A 564 15.44 3.22 8.36
CA ASN A 564 14.39 3.82 7.53
C ASN A 564 14.71 5.31 7.31
N GLU A 565 14.67 5.74 6.05
CA GLU A 565 14.81 7.13 5.63
C GLU A 565 13.42 7.75 5.40
N SER A 566 12.71 7.31 4.36
CA SER A 566 11.49 7.97 3.85
C SER A 566 10.21 7.49 4.54
N THR A 567 9.80 8.16 5.62
CA THR A 567 8.52 7.84 6.29
C THR A 567 7.30 8.18 5.43
N SER A 568 7.41 9.17 4.53
CA SER A 568 6.36 9.57 3.60
C SER A 568 6.09 8.54 2.51
N GLU A 569 7.09 7.84 2.00
CA GLU A 569 6.85 6.74 1.04
C GLU A 569 6.16 5.54 1.70
N ALA A 570 6.49 5.24 2.96
CA ALA A 570 5.73 4.27 3.74
C ALA A 570 4.26 4.73 3.95
N ALA A 571 4.05 6.00 4.31
CA ALA A 571 2.72 6.57 4.44
C ALA A 571 1.94 6.56 3.11
N ASN A 572 2.59 6.81 1.97
CA ASN A 572 1.99 6.68 0.64
C ASN A 572 1.54 5.24 0.37
N ALA A 573 2.39 4.24 0.63
CA ALA A 573 2.06 2.82 0.44
C ALA A 573 0.84 2.39 1.27
N TYR A 574 0.86 2.71 2.57
CA TYR A 574 -0.23 2.34 3.48
C TYR A 574 -1.50 3.14 3.23
N GLY A 575 -1.38 4.41 2.82
CA GLY A 575 -2.51 5.22 2.39
C GLY A 575 -3.17 4.65 1.13
N ALA A 576 -2.37 4.18 0.17
CA ALA A 576 -2.87 3.52 -1.04
C ALA A 576 -3.61 2.22 -0.72
N MET A 577 -3.17 1.45 0.30
CA MET A 577 -3.94 0.31 0.81
C MET A 577 -5.32 0.73 1.35
N VAL A 578 -5.40 1.83 2.10
CA VAL A 578 -6.68 2.34 2.59
C VAL A 578 -7.60 2.68 1.43
N LEU A 579 -7.10 3.41 0.42
CA LEU A 579 -7.89 3.76 -0.76
C LEU A 579 -8.37 2.50 -1.50
N TYR A 580 -7.46 1.56 -1.77
CA TYR A 580 -7.79 0.31 -2.44
C TYR A 580 -8.86 -0.49 -1.69
N GLY A 581 -8.69 -0.67 -0.38
CA GLY A 581 -9.66 -1.39 0.45
C GLY A 581 -11.04 -0.72 0.51
N LEU A 582 -11.10 0.62 0.48
CA LEU A 582 -12.37 1.35 0.36
C LEU A 582 -13.05 1.14 -0.99
N ILE A 583 -12.27 1.11 -2.08
CA ILE A 583 -12.78 0.94 -3.45
C ILE A 583 -13.32 -0.48 -3.67
N THR A 584 -12.60 -1.49 -3.21
CA THR A 584 -12.94 -2.92 -3.39
C THR A 584 -13.87 -3.46 -2.31
N GLY A 585 -14.10 -2.71 -1.22
CA GLY A 585 -14.84 -3.20 -0.06
C GLY A 585 -14.06 -4.22 0.78
N ASN A 586 -12.73 -4.32 0.60
CA ASN A 586 -11.87 -5.21 1.36
C ASN A 586 -11.50 -4.59 2.72
N GLU A 587 -12.31 -4.85 3.74
CA GLU A 587 -12.13 -4.30 5.10
C GLU A 587 -10.81 -4.73 5.74
N ALA A 588 -10.33 -5.94 5.47
CA ALA A 588 -9.08 -6.43 6.04
C ALA A 588 -7.84 -5.71 5.48
N ILE A 589 -7.86 -5.29 4.21
CA ILE A 589 -6.83 -4.42 3.63
C ILE A 589 -7.00 -2.99 4.13
N ARG A 590 -8.24 -2.48 4.17
CA ARG A 590 -8.54 -1.13 4.67
C ARG A 590 -8.03 -0.93 6.09
N ASP A 591 -8.46 -1.76 7.04
CA ASP A 591 -8.15 -1.59 8.46
C ASP A 591 -6.67 -1.82 8.75
N ARG A 592 -6.04 -2.75 8.01
CA ARG A 592 -4.58 -2.92 8.06
C ARG A 592 -3.87 -1.67 7.54
N GLY A 593 -4.31 -1.11 6.42
CA GLY A 593 -3.80 0.17 5.90
C GLY A 593 -3.93 1.31 6.91
N VAL A 594 -5.08 1.44 7.57
CA VAL A 594 -5.32 2.46 8.62
C VAL A 594 -4.36 2.27 9.80
N TYR A 595 -4.16 1.03 10.27
CA TYR A 595 -3.18 0.74 11.32
C TYR A 595 -1.76 1.16 10.92
N LEU A 596 -1.29 0.68 9.77
CA LEU A 596 0.08 0.92 9.32
C LEU A 596 0.33 2.41 9.07
N HIS A 597 -0.63 3.10 8.46
CA HIS A 597 -0.57 4.55 8.24
C HIS A 597 -0.59 5.35 9.55
N ALA A 598 -1.57 5.10 10.43
CA ALA A 598 -1.65 5.79 11.73
C ALA A 598 -0.38 5.59 12.55
N SER A 599 0.18 4.37 12.56
CA SER A 599 1.41 4.10 13.29
C SER A 599 2.63 4.80 12.69
N SER A 600 2.80 4.73 11.37
CA SER A 600 3.94 5.36 10.69
C SER A 600 3.93 6.88 10.85
N THR A 601 2.76 7.51 10.74
CA THR A 601 2.60 8.97 10.88
C THR A 601 2.75 9.48 12.31
N ASN A 602 2.33 8.70 13.32
CA ASN A 602 2.62 9.03 14.71
C ASN A 602 4.10 8.81 15.07
N ALA A 603 4.74 7.77 14.50
CA ALA A 603 6.18 7.54 14.65
C ALA A 603 7.03 8.66 14.03
N TYR A 604 6.60 9.25 12.90
CA TYR A 604 7.21 10.45 12.34
C TYR A 604 7.25 11.61 13.35
N TRP A 605 6.13 11.92 14.00
CA TRP A 605 6.08 13.00 15.00
C TRP A 605 6.85 12.68 16.28
N GLU A 606 6.83 11.41 16.71
CA GLU A 606 7.47 10.98 17.94
C GLU A 606 9.00 10.87 17.79
N TYR A 607 9.47 10.18 16.74
CA TYR A 607 10.86 9.76 16.62
C TYR A 607 11.67 10.56 15.60
N TRP A 608 11.07 11.05 14.50
CA TRP A 608 11.78 11.89 13.52
C TRP A 608 11.81 13.36 13.90
N ASN A 609 10.74 13.86 14.51
CA ASN A 609 10.56 15.28 14.80
C ASN A 609 10.59 15.63 16.29
N ASN A 610 10.42 14.62 17.16
CA ASN A 610 10.40 14.80 18.61
C ASN A 610 9.49 15.98 19.03
N ILE A 611 8.22 15.91 18.61
CA ILE A 611 7.27 17.03 18.77
C ILE A 611 7.16 17.52 20.22
N ASP A 612 7.30 16.62 21.19
CA ASP A 612 7.29 16.96 22.62
C ASP A 612 8.38 17.98 22.99
N ARG A 613 9.61 17.85 22.45
CA ARG A 613 10.68 18.85 22.65
C ARG A 613 10.26 20.20 22.11
N TYR A 614 9.71 20.23 20.91
CA TYR A 614 9.23 21.46 20.28
C TYR A 614 8.11 22.12 21.08
N ARG A 615 7.26 21.32 21.73
CA ARG A 615 6.20 21.76 22.65
C ARG A 615 6.73 22.16 24.05
N GLY A 616 8.04 22.16 24.27
CA GLY A 616 8.68 22.52 25.54
C GLY A 616 8.56 21.45 26.63
N MET A 617 8.21 20.21 26.25
CA MET A 617 8.14 19.09 27.18
C MET A 617 9.55 18.50 27.39
N GLY A 618 10.15 18.79 28.54
CA GLY A 618 11.49 18.30 28.90
C GLY A 618 11.50 16.92 29.59
N GLY A 619 12.66 16.55 30.13
CA GLY A 619 12.84 15.31 30.90
C GLY A 619 12.68 14.06 30.04
N ASN A 620 11.99 13.05 30.55
CA ASN A 620 11.84 11.76 29.84
C ASN A 620 10.97 11.84 28.57
N ARG A 621 10.29 12.97 28.33
CA ARG A 621 9.52 13.19 27.11
C ARG A 621 10.39 13.64 25.93
N ASP A 622 11.59 14.15 26.21
CA ASP A 622 12.54 14.55 25.18
C ASP A 622 13.29 13.34 24.63
N ASN A 623 12.93 12.95 23.40
CA ASN A 623 13.45 11.75 22.75
C ASN A 623 14.87 11.92 22.23
N PHE A 624 15.21 13.12 21.76
CA PHE A 624 16.56 13.45 21.34
C PHE A 624 17.47 13.69 22.54
N ASP A 625 18.76 13.49 22.33
CA ASP A 625 19.76 13.89 23.30
C ASP A 625 19.81 15.43 23.40
N PRO A 626 19.94 16.04 24.59
CA PRO A 626 20.06 17.49 24.71
C PRO A 626 21.23 18.10 23.93
N ALA A 627 22.29 17.33 23.66
CA ALA A 627 23.42 17.77 22.84
C ALA A 627 23.13 17.73 21.33
N TYR A 628 22.05 17.09 20.88
CA TYR A 628 21.65 17.03 19.48
C TYR A 628 20.88 18.32 19.13
N PRO A 629 21.44 19.22 18.30
CA PRO A 629 20.93 20.58 18.16
C PRO A 629 19.89 20.74 17.05
N LYS A 630 19.64 19.71 16.23
CA LYS A 630 18.73 19.80 15.10
C LYS A 630 17.27 19.69 15.56
N LEU A 631 16.40 20.38 14.83
CA LEU A 631 14.94 20.32 15.01
C LEU A 631 14.41 18.90 14.73
N THR A 632 14.95 18.24 13.72
CA THR A 632 14.51 16.95 13.19
C THR A 632 15.69 16.01 12.95
N THR A 633 15.41 14.76 12.64
CA THR A 633 16.32 13.82 11.97
C THR A 633 15.68 13.30 10.67
N SER A 634 16.39 12.46 9.92
CA SER A 634 15.94 11.97 8.61
C SER A 634 16.10 10.46 8.43
N ILE A 635 17.20 9.88 8.91
CA ILE A 635 17.35 8.42 8.91
C ILE A 635 17.37 7.94 10.35
N ILE A 636 16.43 7.05 10.66
CA ILE A 636 16.42 6.31 11.90
C ILE A 636 17.11 4.97 11.69
N TRP A 637 18.03 4.65 12.60
CA TRP A 637 18.73 3.37 12.70
C TRP A 637 18.33 2.63 13.95
N GLY A 638 18.36 1.29 13.98
CA GLY A 638 18.10 0.50 15.19
C GLY A 638 18.85 1.00 16.44
N SER A 639 20.05 1.56 16.25
CA SER A 639 20.90 2.09 17.32
C SER A 639 20.87 3.60 17.54
N GLY A 640 20.07 4.37 16.78
CA GLY A 640 19.99 5.83 16.93
C GLY A 640 19.37 6.53 15.73
N HIS A 641 19.83 7.74 15.44
CA HIS A 641 19.35 8.53 14.30
C HIS A 641 20.42 9.47 13.76
N VAL A 642 20.32 9.81 12.48
CA VAL A 642 21.25 10.68 11.76
C VAL A 642 20.50 11.69 10.88
N PHE A 643 21.01 12.91 10.82
CA PHE A 643 20.59 13.99 9.92
C PHE A 643 21.39 13.90 8.62
N SER A 644 20.97 13.03 7.71
CA SER A 644 21.62 12.73 6.42
C SER A 644 20.62 12.14 5.43
N THR A 645 20.99 12.03 4.16
CA THR A 645 20.34 11.07 3.26
C THR A 645 21.34 10.04 2.74
N TRP A 646 20.86 9.03 2.01
CA TRP A 646 21.70 8.08 1.28
C TRP A 646 22.44 8.68 0.07
N PHE A 647 22.01 9.84 -0.44
CA PHE A 647 22.49 10.37 -1.72
C PHE A 647 22.95 11.83 -1.69
N SER A 648 22.56 12.63 -0.68
CA SER A 648 22.84 14.07 -0.62
C SER A 648 22.94 14.65 0.80
N GLY A 649 23.84 15.61 0.97
CA GLY A 649 23.99 16.38 2.21
C GLY A 649 23.15 17.68 2.27
N ALA A 650 22.44 18.03 1.19
CA ALA A 650 21.65 19.27 1.12
C ALA A 650 20.44 19.21 2.06
N TYR A 651 20.16 20.29 2.78
CA TYR A 651 19.05 20.33 3.74
C TYR A 651 17.71 20.20 3.03
N ALA A 652 17.63 20.71 1.80
CA ALA A 652 16.49 20.54 0.91
C ALA A 652 16.15 19.05 0.67
N HIS A 653 17.15 18.17 0.59
CA HIS A 653 16.95 16.73 0.44
C HIS A 653 16.72 16.02 1.76
N ILE A 654 17.54 16.32 2.78
CA ILE A 654 17.43 15.71 4.12
C ILE A 654 16.03 15.87 4.71
N LEU A 655 15.42 17.03 4.50
CA LEU A 655 14.06 17.30 4.97
C LEU A 655 13.00 16.99 3.90
N GLY A 656 13.26 17.31 2.63
CA GLY A 656 12.30 17.08 1.54
C GLY A 656 11.91 15.62 1.36
N ILE A 657 12.82 14.69 1.69
CA ILE A 657 12.57 13.25 1.59
C ILE A 657 11.46 12.76 2.53
N GLN A 658 11.15 13.49 3.61
CA GLN A 658 10.03 13.17 4.51
C GLN A 658 8.69 13.71 4.01
N GLY A 659 8.69 14.52 2.95
CA GLY A 659 7.47 15.07 2.34
C GLY A 659 7.03 14.30 1.09
N LEU A 660 7.98 13.83 0.29
CA LEU A 660 7.69 13.19 -1.00
C LEU A 660 7.25 11.72 -0.86
N PRO A 661 6.35 11.21 -1.72
CA PRO A 661 5.60 11.95 -2.73
C PRO A 661 4.53 12.83 -2.07
N LEU A 662 4.38 14.08 -2.55
CA LEU A 662 3.33 14.96 -2.05
C LEU A 662 1.99 14.55 -2.65
N SER A 663 1.09 14.09 -1.79
CA SER A 663 -0.30 13.77 -2.11
C SER A 663 -1.14 13.89 -0.83
N PRO A 664 -2.47 13.81 -0.92
CA PRO A 664 -3.30 13.78 0.28
C PRO A 664 -3.09 12.54 1.16
N LEU A 665 -2.27 11.58 0.74
CA LEU A 665 -1.89 10.42 1.57
C LEU A 665 -0.83 10.76 2.63
N VAL A 666 -0.13 11.88 2.46
CA VAL A 666 0.96 12.31 3.37
C VAL A 666 0.63 13.59 4.14
N LEU A 667 -0.65 13.95 4.28
CA LEU A 667 -1.10 15.15 5.02
C LEU A 667 -0.62 15.24 6.47
N HIS A 668 -0.18 14.12 7.05
CA HIS A 668 0.36 14.06 8.41
C HIS A 668 1.52 15.06 8.64
N ILE A 669 2.35 15.36 7.64
CA ILE A 669 3.46 16.32 7.78
C ILE A 669 2.96 17.74 8.09
N GLY A 670 1.72 18.06 7.71
CA GLY A 670 1.05 19.33 7.93
C GLY A 670 0.30 19.46 9.26
N GLN A 671 0.29 18.44 10.12
CA GLN A 671 -0.51 18.42 11.36
C GLN A 671 -0.08 19.48 12.38
N GLU A 672 1.22 19.82 12.42
CA GLU A 672 1.80 20.73 13.39
C GLU A 672 2.34 21.98 12.66
N ALA A 673 1.46 22.93 12.35
CA ALA A 673 1.75 24.03 11.42
C ALA A 673 2.85 25.01 11.87
N ASP A 674 3.04 25.19 13.17
CA ASP A 674 4.14 26.00 13.70
C ASP A 674 5.47 25.25 13.60
N TYR A 675 5.53 23.96 13.95
CA TYR A 675 6.69 23.12 13.71
C TYR A 675 7.06 23.09 12.23
N LEU A 676 6.08 22.90 11.34
CA LEU A 676 6.32 22.84 9.90
C LEU A 676 6.89 24.15 9.35
N ARG A 677 6.56 25.31 9.95
CA ARG A 677 7.15 26.60 9.58
C ARG A 677 8.65 26.63 9.86
N ASP A 678 9.06 26.17 11.04
CA ASP A 678 10.48 26.11 11.42
C ASP A 678 11.22 25.02 10.64
N TYR A 679 10.53 23.93 10.31
CA TYR A 679 11.01 22.87 9.43
C TYR A 679 11.31 23.39 8.02
N VAL A 680 10.38 24.17 7.44
CA VAL A 680 10.58 24.84 6.14
C VAL A 680 11.74 25.83 6.18
N ALA A 681 11.82 26.64 7.24
CA ALA A 681 12.94 27.57 7.41
C ALA A 681 14.30 26.85 7.47
N LEU A 682 14.37 25.69 8.14
CA LEU A 682 15.58 24.86 8.18
C LEU A 682 15.91 24.27 6.81
N GLY A 683 14.93 23.65 6.15
CA GLY A 683 15.12 23.00 4.84
C GLY A 683 15.55 23.97 3.74
N LEU A 684 15.07 25.21 3.81
CA LEU A 684 15.41 26.28 2.87
C LEU A 684 16.57 27.16 3.34
N SER A 685 17.26 26.81 4.43
CA SER A 685 18.36 27.61 4.99
C SER A 685 19.56 27.76 4.06
N GLU A 686 19.72 26.83 3.11
CA GLU A 686 20.78 26.84 2.08
C GLU A 686 20.32 27.50 0.76
N SER A 687 19.05 27.92 0.68
CA SER A 687 18.53 28.72 -0.45
C SER A 687 19.07 30.14 -0.39
N SER A 688 19.45 30.69 -1.56
CA SER A 688 19.99 32.04 -1.69
C SER A 688 19.07 33.17 -1.21
N ASN A 689 17.76 32.92 -1.12
CA ASN A 689 16.76 33.89 -0.69
C ASN A 689 15.84 33.37 0.45
N GLY A 690 16.16 32.20 1.02
CA GLY A 690 15.33 31.55 2.04
C GLY A 690 13.97 31.03 1.53
N LYS A 691 13.79 30.90 0.21
CA LYS A 691 12.56 30.43 -0.44
C LYS A 691 12.87 29.34 -1.46
N PRO A 692 11.87 28.57 -1.92
CA PRO A 692 12.11 27.52 -2.91
C PRO A 692 12.68 28.05 -4.24
N SER A 693 12.33 29.28 -4.67
CA SER A 693 12.90 29.93 -5.86
C SER A 693 14.41 30.19 -5.80
N GLY A 694 15.02 30.22 -4.61
CA GLY A 694 16.46 30.44 -4.43
C GLY A 694 17.31 29.19 -4.23
N LEU A 695 16.69 28.00 -4.20
CA LEU A 695 17.39 26.70 -4.24
C LEU A 695 18.23 26.59 -5.53
N VAL A 696 19.11 25.60 -5.65
CA VAL A 696 19.72 25.27 -6.96
C VAL A 696 18.87 24.23 -7.69
N ASP A 697 19.20 23.96 -8.95
CA ASP A 697 18.53 22.89 -9.70
C ASP A 697 18.77 21.53 -9.01
N ASP A 698 17.80 20.61 -9.16
CA ASP A 698 17.79 19.31 -8.47
C ASP A 698 17.75 19.41 -6.94
N GLN A 699 17.13 20.46 -6.38
CA GLN A 699 16.78 20.56 -4.95
C GLN A 699 15.27 20.71 -4.71
N TRP A 700 14.47 20.27 -5.68
CA TRP A 700 13.02 20.03 -5.55
C TRP A 700 12.20 21.26 -5.14
N ARG A 701 12.25 22.34 -5.95
CA ARG A 701 11.52 23.59 -5.67
C ARG A 701 10.02 23.38 -5.50
N ASP A 702 9.45 22.52 -6.32
CA ASP A 702 8.04 22.09 -6.28
C ASP A 702 7.66 21.37 -5.01
N VAL A 703 8.45 20.38 -4.60
CA VAL A 703 8.28 19.71 -3.30
C VAL A 703 8.27 20.75 -2.18
N TRP A 704 9.22 21.69 -2.18
CA TRP A 704 9.28 22.74 -1.16
C TRP A 704 8.15 23.77 -1.25
N TRP A 705 7.68 24.15 -2.44
CA TRP A 705 6.48 24.98 -2.60
C TRP A 705 5.25 24.27 -2.01
N ASN A 706 5.10 22.97 -2.26
CA ASN A 706 3.99 22.18 -1.73
C ASN A 706 4.07 22.05 -0.20
N ILE A 707 5.27 21.76 0.34
CA ILE A 707 5.49 21.68 1.79
C ILE A 707 5.18 23.03 2.46
N TRP A 708 5.71 24.13 1.90
CA TRP A 708 5.51 25.46 2.44
C TRP A 708 4.03 25.89 2.43
N ALA A 709 3.29 25.53 1.39
CA ALA A 709 1.89 25.90 1.25
C ALA A 709 0.95 25.35 2.33
N MET A 710 1.30 24.23 2.97
CA MET A 710 0.55 23.72 4.12
C MET A 710 0.56 24.67 5.33
N THR A 711 1.49 25.65 5.36
CA THR A 711 1.57 26.67 6.42
C THR A 711 1.31 28.09 5.92
N ASP A 712 1.80 28.44 4.73
CA ASP A 712 1.66 29.75 4.11
C ASP A 712 1.55 29.64 2.57
N ALA A 713 0.35 29.27 2.11
CA ALA A 713 0.06 29.08 0.70
C ALA A 713 0.12 30.36 -0.14
N GLU A 714 -0.15 31.54 0.44
CA GLU A 714 -0.05 32.81 -0.30
C GLU A 714 1.41 33.15 -0.59
N ALA A 715 2.32 32.99 0.39
CA ALA A 715 3.74 33.24 0.19
C ALA A 715 4.38 32.20 -0.75
N ALA A 716 4.01 30.92 -0.62
CA ALA A 716 4.49 29.86 -1.50
C ALA A 716 4.06 30.11 -2.96
N PHE A 717 2.80 30.49 -3.18
CA PHE A 717 2.31 30.79 -4.52
C PHE A 717 2.91 32.06 -5.11
N ALA A 718 3.13 33.11 -4.31
CA ALA A 718 3.82 34.31 -4.76
C ALA A 718 5.26 34.02 -5.21
N ASP A 719 5.98 33.15 -4.48
CA ASP A 719 7.32 32.71 -4.85
C ASP A 719 7.32 31.87 -6.14
N PHE A 720 6.40 30.90 -6.26
CA PHE A 720 6.18 30.14 -7.48
C PHE A 720 5.91 31.05 -8.69
N GLN A 721 5.02 32.03 -8.56
CA GLN A 721 4.72 32.98 -9.63
C GLN A 721 5.94 33.82 -10.02
N SER A 722 6.75 34.23 -9.04
CA SER A 722 7.94 35.04 -9.30
C SER A 722 9.02 34.29 -10.08
N TYR A 723 9.11 32.97 -9.89
CA TYR A 723 10.03 32.10 -10.61
C TYR A 723 9.46 31.69 -11.99
N GLY A 724 8.17 31.40 -12.04
CA GLY A 724 7.47 30.92 -13.22
C GLY A 724 7.56 29.40 -13.42
N THR A 725 7.06 28.91 -14.55
CA THR A 725 6.94 27.47 -14.85
C THR A 725 8.19 26.87 -15.51
N GLY A 726 9.31 27.61 -15.54
CA GLY A 726 10.56 27.21 -16.19
C GLY A 726 11.46 26.26 -15.41
N TYR A 727 11.03 25.77 -14.23
CA TYR A 727 11.79 24.80 -13.44
C TYR A 727 11.59 23.37 -13.95
N ALA A 728 12.57 22.51 -13.68
CA ALA A 728 12.44 21.06 -13.81
C ALA A 728 11.76 20.50 -12.56
N PRO A 729 10.60 19.83 -12.68
CA PRO A 729 9.95 19.19 -11.55
C PRO A 729 10.81 18.07 -10.95
N GLU A 730 10.64 17.81 -9.66
CA GLU A 730 11.08 16.56 -9.04
C GLU A 730 10.49 15.37 -9.83
N ALA A 731 11.22 14.26 -9.92
CA ALA A 731 10.87 13.16 -10.83
C ALA A 731 9.47 12.56 -10.58
N GLY A 732 8.98 12.63 -9.34
CA GLY A 732 7.65 12.19 -8.93
C GLY A 732 6.59 13.28 -8.97
N GLU A 733 6.90 14.47 -9.51
CA GLU A 733 6.01 15.61 -9.55
C GLU A 733 5.65 16.13 -10.95
N THR A 734 4.54 16.87 -11.02
CA THR A 734 4.13 17.63 -12.21
C THR A 734 3.85 19.09 -11.85
N LYS A 735 4.13 20.00 -12.80
CA LYS A 735 3.80 21.42 -12.64
C LYS A 735 2.32 21.65 -12.38
N ALA A 736 1.45 20.83 -12.99
CA ALA A 736 0.01 20.88 -12.80
C ALA A 736 -0.39 20.53 -11.35
N HIS A 737 0.18 19.48 -10.79
CA HIS A 737 -0.05 19.11 -9.39
C HIS A 737 0.48 20.18 -8.43
N THR A 738 1.72 20.66 -8.60
CA THR A 738 2.26 21.80 -7.81
C THR A 738 1.33 23.01 -7.85
N TYR A 739 0.90 23.43 -9.04
CA TYR A 739 0.00 24.58 -9.19
C TYR A 739 -1.33 24.34 -8.45
N GLN A 740 -1.96 23.17 -8.66
CA GLN A 740 -3.24 22.86 -8.03
C GLN A 740 -3.12 22.76 -6.51
N TRP A 741 -2.06 22.13 -6.00
CA TRP A 741 -1.78 22.01 -4.58
C TRP A 741 -1.68 23.39 -3.91
N LEU A 742 -0.89 24.29 -4.51
CA LEU A 742 -0.78 25.68 -4.04
C LEU A 742 -2.16 26.36 -3.99
N GLN A 743 -2.98 26.23 -5.05
CA GLN A 743 -4.30 26.86 -5.10
C GLN A 743 -5.28 26.24 -4.11
N ALA A 744 -5.23 24.92 -3.89
CA ALA A 744 -6.07 24.23 -2.93
C ALA A 744 -5.73 24.65 -1.49
N PHE A 745 -4.46 24.69 -1.12
CA PHE A 745 -4.03 25.14 0.21
C PHE A 745 -4.30 26.63 0.47
N ARG A 746 -4.31 27.47 -0.58
CA ARG A 746 -4.83 28.83 -0.46
C ARG A 746 -6.29 28.87 -0.06
N GLN A 747 -7.10 27.84 -0.30
CA GLN A 747 -8.49 27.79 0.14
C GLN A 747 -8.66 27.03 1.47
N LEU A 748 -7.99 25.89 1.62
CA LEU A 748 -8.09 25.00 2.77
C LEU A 748 -7.42 25.56 4.03
N GLY A 749 -6.23 26.15 3.87
CA GLY A 749 -5.35 26.47 4.99
C GLY A 749 -4.67 25.23 5.58
N GLN A 750 -4.40 25.28 6.88
CA GLN A 750 -3.59 24.28 7.59
C GLN A 750 -4.38 22.99 7.82
N VAL A 751 -3.72 21.84 7.85
CA VAL A 751 -4.38 20.57 8.24
C VAL A 751 -4.88 20.69 9.68
N ALA A 752 -6.10 20.23 9.94
CA ALA A 752 -6.73 20.23 11.26
C ALA A 752 -6.98 18.79 11.72
N ALA A 753 -6.44 18.42 12.88
CA ALA A 753 -6.59 17.09 13.47
C ALA A 753 -7.97 16.90 14.12
N VAL A 754 -9.03 16.84 13.31
CA VAL A 754 -10.40 16.54 13.75
C VAL A 754 -10.74 15.09 13.34
N PRO A 755 -10.88 14.15 14.29
CA PRO A 755 -11.23 12.77 13.98
C PRO A 755 -12.57 12.66 13.24
N ALA A 756 -12.67 11.69 12.34
CA ALA A 756 -13.85 11.42 11.52
C ALA A 756 -14.23 9.94 11.52
N SER A 757 -15.49 9.63 11.21
CA SER A 757 -15.99 8.24 11.10
C SER A 757 -15.64 7.55 9.78
N SER A 758 -14.97 8.24 8.86
CA SER A 758 -14.47 7.66 7.60
C SER A 758 -12.97 7.91 7.49
N PRO A 759 -12.18 6.92 7.05
CA PRO A 759 -10.76 7.14 6.80
C PRO A 759 -10.52 8.01 5.55
N ALA A 760 -11.52 8.18 4.69
CA ALA A 760 -11.49 9.06 3.52
C ALA A 760 -12.05 10.46 3.80
N ALA A 761 -11.73 11.02 4.97
CA ALA A 761 -12.19 12.33 5.40
C ALA A 761 -11.09 13.08 6.13
N ALA A 762 -10.97 14.39 5.88
CA ALA A 762 -9.96 15.25 6.47
C ALA A 762 -10.56 16.64 6.78
N ALA A 763 -9.97 17.35 7.74
CA ALA A 763 -10.33 18.72 8.07
C ALA A 763 -9.15 19.66 7.89
N PHE A 764 -9.44 20.91 7.57
CA PHE A 764 -8.47 21.98 7.34
C PHE A 764 -8.94 23.27 8.01
N ARG A 765 -8.04 24.17 8.36
CA ARG A 765 -8.36 25.42 9.05
C ARG A 765 -7.67 26.62 8.40
N LYS A 766 -8.46 27.64 8.07
CA LYS A 766 -7.99 28.93 7.56
C LYS A 766 -8.72 30.06 8.27
N ALA A 767 -7.97 31.00 8.86
CA ALA A 767 -8.51 32.22 9.47
C ALA A 767 -9.69 31.99 10.44
N GLY A 768 -9.63 30.93 11.25
CA GLY A 768 -10.68 30.58 12.22
C GLY A 768 -11.84 29.75 11.66
N VAL A 769 -11.91 29.54 10.34
CA VAL A 769 -12.91 28.68 9.69
C VAL A 769 -12.32 27.29 9.44
N THR A 770 -13.01 26.24 9.88
CA THR A 770 -12.64 24.86 9.59
C THR A 770 -13.40 24.37 8.36
N THR A 771 -12.71 23.81 7.37
CA THR A 771 -13.29 23.18 6.18
C THR A 771 -13.15 21.66 6.32
N TYR A 772 -14.26 20.95 6.17
CA TYR A 772 -14.38 19.50 6.29
C TYR A 772 -14.56 18.92 4.90
N VAL A 773 -13.77 17.91 4.56
CA VAL A 773 -13.80 17.24 3.25
C VAL A 773 -13.95 15.75 3.47
N ALA A 774 -14.87 15.12 2.76
CA ALA A 774 -15.00 13.67 2.71
C ALA A 774 -15.19 13.19 1.28
N TYR A 775 -14.65 12.02 0.95
CA TYR A 775 -14.88 11.33 -0.32
C TYR A 775 -15.55 9.98 -0.07
N ASN A 776 -16.54 9.64 -0.88
CA ASN A 776 -17.28 8.38 -0.77
C ASN A 776 -16.92 7.43 -1.92
N TYR A 777 -16.24 6.34 -1.60
CA TYR A 777 -15.95 5.23 -2.52
C TYR A 777 -17.07 4.19 -2.58
N GLY A 778 -18.25 4.45 -2.03
CA GLY A 778 -19.41 3.58 -2.09
C GLY A 778 -20.30 3.85 -3.30
N ASN A 779 -21.26 2.95 -3.53
CA ASN A 779 -22.34 3.11 -4.53
C ASN A 779 -23.61 3.74 -3.94
N SER A 780 -23.62 3.98 -2.62
CA SER A 780 -24.72 4.61 -1.88
C SER A 780 -24.20 5.80 -1.10
N TYR A 781 -25.08 6.72 -0.71
CA TYR A 781 -24.73 7.83 0.17
C TYR A 781 -24.05 7.34 1.45
N GLN A 782 -23.00 8.04 1.88
CA GLN A 782 -22.29 7.77 3.13
C GLN A 782 -22.46 8.95 4.08
N TYR A 783 -22.83 8.67 5.33
CA TYR A 783 -22.93 9.68 6.37
C TYR A 783 -21.62 9.70 7.19
N VAL A 784 -20.87 10.79 7.09
CA VAL A 784 -19.56 10.97 7.75
C VAL A 784 -19.70 12.00 8.86
N THR A 785 -19.28 11.64 10.07
CA THR A 785 -19.32 12.52 11.25
C THR A 785 -17.93 12.87 11.70
N PHE A 786 -17.73 14.11 12.14
CA PHE A 786 -16.52 14.60 12.76
C PHE A 786 -16.72 14.77 14.27
N ALA A 787 -15.63 14.63 15.04
CA ALA A 787 -15.68 14.65 16.50
C ALA A 787 -16.18 15.98 17.11
N ASP A 788 -16.17 17.07 16.35
CA ASP A 788 -16.70 18.38 16.76
C ASP A 788 -18.18 18.58 16.42
N GLY A 789 -18.86 17.54 15.93
CA GLY A 789 -20.29 17.54 15.64
C GLY A 789 -20.65 17.92 14.20
N MET A 790 -19.68 18.28 13.35
CA MET A 790 -19.94 18.44 11.91
C MET A 790 -20.28 17.08 11.28
N ALA A 791 -21.19 17.09 10.29
CA ALA A 791 -21.58 15.91 9.56
C ALA A 791 -21.83 16.20 8.08
N LEU A 792 -21.45 15.25 7.23
CA LEU A 792 -21.49 15.33 5.77
C LEU A 792 -22.26 14.12 5.23
N SER A 793 -23.26 14.37 4.37
CA SER A 793 -23.88 13.32 3.57
C SER A 793 -23.23 13.32 2.18
N VAL A 794 -22.41 12.30 1.94
CA VAL A 794 -21.50 12.24 0.79
C VAL A 794 -22.10 11.35 -0.29
N ALA A 795 -22.39 11.92 -1.45
CA ALA A 795 -22.96 11.17 -2.58
C ALA A 795 -21.96 10.12 -3.11
N PRO A 796 -22.44 9.02 -3.73
CA PRO A 796 -21.58 7.99 -4.32
C PRO A 796 -20.48 8.58 -5.23
N HIS A 797 -19.27 8.05 -5.13
CA HIS A 797 -18.11 8.37 -5.98
C HIS A 797 -17.71 9.86 -6.03
N SER A 798 -18.02 10.61 -4.98
CA SER A 798 -17.89 12.07 -5.01
C SER A 798 -17.33 12.67 -3.73
N PHE A 799 -16.93 13.95 -3.81
CA PHE A 799 -16.58 14.78 -2.67
C PHE A 799 -17.82 15.45 -2.06
N ARG A 800 -17.74 15.70 -0.75
CA ARG A 800 -18.59 16.62 -0.01
C ARG A 800 -17.71 17.56 0.82
N ILE A 801 -18.03 18.85 0.82
CA ILE A 801 -17.30 19.90 1.51
C ILE A 801 -18.27 20.71 2.37
N ARG A 802 -17.89 20.96 3.62
CA ARG A 802 -18.61 21.84 4.55
C ARG A 802 -17.65 22.76 5.29
N ARG A 803 -18.14 23.88 5.81
CA ARG A 803 -17.38 24.80 6.65
C ARG A 803 -18.01 24.97 8.02
N SER A 804 -17.20 25.24 9.02
CA SER A 804 -17.68 25.63 10.35
C SER A 804 -18.54 26.88 10.23
N GLY A 805 -19.80 26.79 10.67
CA GLY A 805 -20.83 27.81 10.47
C GLY A 805 -21.97 27.33 9.55
N ASP A 806 -21.70 26.37 8.67
CA ASP A 806 -22.75 25.68 7.93
C ASP A 806 -23.52 24.73 8.88
N ALA A 807 -24.80 24.51 8.63
CA ALA A 807 -25.54 23.47 9.33
C ALA A 807 -24.96 22.09 8.97
N PRO A 808 -24.79 21.15 9.91
CA PRO A 808 -24.45 19.76 9.57
C PRO A 808 -25.50 19.13 8.64
N ASP A 809 -25.07 18.30 7.68
CA ASP A 809 -26.00 17.46 6.93
C ASP A 809 -26.71 16.49 7.89
N GLN A 810 -27.96 16.13 7.60
CA GLN A 810 -28.75 15.23 8.42
C GLN A 810 -28.59 13.77 7.97
N PRO A 811 -28.72 12.79 8.87
CA PRO A 811 -28.75 11.37 8.48
C PRO A 811 -29.85 11.10 7.45
N GLY A 812 -29.50 10.42 6.35
CA GLY A 812 -30.44 10.11 5.26
C GLY A 812 -30.70 11.25 4.26
N GLN A 813 -30.14 12.43 4.49
CA GLN A 813 -30.20 13.54 3.53
C GLN A 813 -29.45 13.17 2.24
N GLN A 814 -30.08 13.33 1.08
CA GLN A 814 -29.42 13.11 -0.22
C GLN A 814 -29.07 14.46 -0.84
N THR A 815 -27.82 14.88 -0.67
CA THR A 815 -27.31 16.15 -1.21
C THR A 815 -26.45 15.94 -2.44
N PRO A 816 -26.55 16.80 -3.46
CA PRO A 816 -25.68 16.73 -4.63
C PRO A 816 -24.19 16.79 -4.25
N ALA A 817 -23.36 16.20 -5.10
CA ALA A 817 -21.90 16.25 -4.98
C ALA A 817 -21.38 17.70 -5.07
N ASP A 818 -20.31 17.99 -4.33
CA ASP A 818 -19.61 19.27 -4.47
C ASP A 818 -18.48 19.14 -5.51
N GLY A 819 -18.30 20.17 -6.35
CA GLY A 819 -17.06 20.32 -7.13
C GLY A 819 -17.03 19.81 -8.57
N VAL A 820 -18.17 19.62 -9.26
CA VAL A 820 -18.16 19.64 -10.74
C VAL A 820 -18.29 21.08 -11.19
N VAL A 821 -17.19 21.70 -11.62
CA VAL A 821 -17.25 23.03 -12.24
C VAL A 821 -17.96 22.87 -13.59
N ASN A 822 -19.27 23.17 -13.63
CA ASN A 822 -19.95 23.41 -14.89
C ASN A 822 -19.37 24.68 -15.51
N GLY A 823 -18.66 24.53 -16.63
CA GLY A 823 -18.22 25.63 -17.48
C GLY A 823 -19.41 26.33 -18.11
N GLY A 824 -20.08 27.19 -17.34
CA GLY A 824 -21.18 28.03 -17.79
C GLY A 824 -20.91 29.46 -17.35
N THR A 825 -20.60 30.32 -18.32
CA THR A 825 -20.52 31.77 -18.16
C THR A 825 -21.83 32.31 -17.58
N GLY A 826 -21.81 32.79 -16.34
CA GLY A 826 -22.96 33.47 -15.71
C GLY A 826 -22.48 34.67 -14.92
N GLY A 827 -22.70 35.87 -15.47
CA GLY A 827 -22.36 37.13 -14.83
C GLY A 827 -23.08 37.32 -13.50
N GLY A 828 -22.36 37.84 -12.52
CA GLY A 828 -22.91 38.22 -11.23
C GLY A 828 -23.93 39.36 -11.39
N GLY A 829 -25.13 39.13 -10.88
CA GLY A 829 -26.13 40.15 -10.58
C GLY A 829 -26.55 39.99 -9.13
N ASP A 830 -26.18 40.97 -8.32
CA ASP A 830 -26.37 41.03 -6.88
C ASP A 830 -27.83 41.38 -6.49
N ASN A 831 -28.14 41.00 -5.25
CA ASN A 831 -29.32 41.09 -4.39
C ASN A 831 -30.43 42.14 -4.64
N GLY A 832 -31.66 41.71 -4.31
CA GLY A 832 -32.77 42.58 -3.89
C GLY A 832 -33.85 41.79 -3.15
N GLY A 833 -33.89 41.92 -1.82
CA GLY A 833 -34.82 41.20 -0.95
C GLY A 833 -36.27 41.71 -0.99
N GLY A 834 -37.17 40.89 -0.45
CA GLY A 834 -38.59 41.21 -0.24
C GLY A 834 -39.29 40.12 0.56
N ASN A 835 -39.46 40.39 1.85
CA ASN A 835 -40.26 39.64 2.80
C ASN A 835 -41.76 39.83 2.50
N ASP A 836 -42.57 38.76 2.53
CA ASP A 836 -43.97 38.82 2.97
C ASP A 836 -44.50 37.41 3.27
N GLY A 837 -45.25 37.31 4.36
CA GLY A 837 -45.55 36.06 5.06
C GLY A 837 -46.98 35.52 4.92
N GLY A 838 -47.17 34.37 5.56
CA GLY A 838 -48.44 33.94 6.15
C GLY A 838 -49.32 33.01 5.32
N GLY A 839 -49.60 31.81 5.86
CA GLY A 839 -50.72 30.98 5.41
C GLY A 839 -50.58 29.51 5.82
N ASN A 840 -51.19 29.16 6.95
CA ASN A 840 -51.36 27.79 7.45
C ASN A 840 -52.58 27.13 6.78
N ASP A 841 -52.52 25.81 6.60
CA ASP A 841 -53.59 24.80 6.38
C ASP A 841 -53.03 23.76 5.38
N GLY A 842 -53.15 22.44 5.49
CA GLY A 842 -53.86 21.50 6.34
C GLY A 842 -53.70 20.14 5.63
N GLY A 843 -53.48 19.05 6.37
CA GLY A 843 -53.22 17.72 5.80
C GLY A 843 -54.41 17.13 5.03
N GLY A 844 -54.11 16.24 4.06
CA GLY A 844 -55.11 15.48 3.33
C GLY A 844 -54.49 14.42 2.42
N ASN A 845 -54.94 13.18 2.61
CA ASN A 845 -54.42 11.91 2.13
C ASN A 845 -54.85 11.57 0.70
N ASP A 846 -54.14 10.59 0.12
CA ASP A 846 -54.22 9.98 -1.22
C ASP A 846 -55.62 9.73 -1.85
N GLY A 847 -55.68 9.84 -3.19
CA GLY A 847 -56.52 8.97 -4.02
C GLY A 847 -57.16 9.58 -5.28
N GLY A 848 -56.63 9.25 -6.47
CA GLY A 848 -57.40 9.19 -7.73
C GLY A 848 -57.17 10.30 -8.75
N GLY A 849 -55.98 10.37 -9.35
CA GLY A 849 -55.68 11.26 -10.48
C GLY A 849 -55.92 10.63 -11.85
N THR A 850 -56.28 11.45 -12.83
CA THR A 850 -55.72 11.35 -14.20
C THR A 850 -54.44 12.18 -14.22
N PRO A 851 -53.24 11.59 -14.39
CA PRO A 851 -51.99 12.35 -14.35
C PRO A 851 -51.80 13.10 -15.67
N THR A 852 -51.81 14.43 -15.64
CA THR A 852 -51.38 15.28 -16.76
C THR A 852 -49.89 15.64 -16.70
N ASP A 853 -49.13 15.10 -15.74
CA ASP A 853 -47.66 15.23 -15.71
C ASP A 853 -46.99 13.85 -15.71
N CYS A 854 -46.35 13.52 -16.83
CA CYS A 854 -45.53 12.31 -17.01
C CYS A 854 -44.03 12.63 -17.00
N SER A 855 -43.61 13.66 -16.26
CA SER A 855 -42.21 14.09 -16.17
C SER A 855 -41.26 13.01 -15.64
N ASN A 856 -41.77 12.04 -14.88
CA ASN A 856 -41.01 10.89 -14.36
C ASN A 856 -41.48 9.54 -14.92
N GLY A 857 -42.19 9.54 -16.05
CA GLY A 857 -42.57 8.33 -16.78
C GLY A 857 -43.94 7.79 -16.36
N CYS A 858 -44.82 7.62 -17.35
CA CYS A 858 -46.15 7.02 -17.20
C CYS A 858 -46.27 5.73 -18.02
N ALA A 859 -47.16 4.84 -17.61
CA ALA A 859 -47.54 3.63 -18.33
C ALA A 859 -49.06 3.57 -18.47
N THR A 860 -49.58 3.40 -19.69
CA THR A 860 -51.02 3.34 -19.99
C THR A 860 -51.33 2.14 -20.89
N GLU A 861 -52.31 1.31 -20.52
CA GLU A 861 -52.71 0.16 -21.32
C GLU A 861 -53.66 0.57 -22.46
N SER A 862 -53.45 0.02 -23.66
CA SER A 862 -54.31 0.20 -24.82
C SER A 862 -54.36 -1.10 -25.63
N GLY A 863 -55.50 -1.78 -25.66
CA GLY A 863 -55.65 -3.06 -26.38
C GLY A 863 -54.74 -4.16 -25.82
N ALA A 864 -53.82 -4.67 -26.65
CA ALA A 864 -52.79 -5.65 -26.27
C ALA A 864 -51.40 -5.00 -26.08
N SER A 865 -51.37 -3.71 -25.77
CA SER A 865 -50.12 -2.93 -25.70
C SER A 865 -50.04 -2.07 -24.45
N LEU A 866 -48.81 -1.87 -23.96
CA LEU A 866 -48.48 -0.90 -22.91
C LEU A 866 -47.76 0.30 -23.53
N ILE A 867 -48.33 1.50 -23.35
CA ILE A 867 -47.75 2.75 -23.84
C ILE A 867 -46.98 3.41 -22.69
N LEU A 868 -45.67 3.58 -22.88
CA LEU A 868 -44.79 4.29 -21.97
C LEU A 868 -44.58 5.73 -22.45
N SER A 869 -44.68 6.71 -21.55
CA SER A 869 -44.65 8.13 -21.93
C SER A 869 -43.82 9.00 -20.98
N LEU A 870 -43.10 9.99 -21.51
CA LEU A 870 -42.31 10.97 -20.75
C LEU A 870 -42.48 12.40 -21.31
N THR A 871 -42.73 13.40 -20.46
CA THR A 871 -43.02 14.79 -20.91
C THR A 871 -41.82 15.75 -20.84
N ARG A 872 -40.62 15.29 -20.44
CA ARG A 872 -39.38 16.10 -20.37
C ARG A 872 -38.20 15.44 -21.09
N GLY A 873 -37.16 16.22 -21.40
CA GLY A 873 -35.92 15.78 -22.03
C GLY A 873 -35.82 16.17 -23.51
N ASP A 874 -34.59 16.46 -23.95
CA ASP A 874 -34.24 16.71 -25.36
C ASP A 874 -34.08 15.40 -26.14
N ILE A 875 -33.70 14.34 -25.44
CA ILE A 875 -33.60 12.97 -25.92
C ILE A 875 -34.00 12.03 -24.77
N VAL A 876 -34.75 10.97 -25.08
CA VAL A 876 -35.13 9.95 -24.08
C VAL A 876 -34.83 8.56 -24.61
N ASP A 877 -34.06 7.79 -23.85
CA ASP A 877 -33.90 6.36 -24.05
C ASP A 877 -34.80 5.60 -23.08
N LEU A 878 -35.44 4.54 -23.58
CA LEU A 878 -36.24 3.60 -22.81
C LEU A 878 -35.46 2.29 -22.68
N HIS A 879 -35.43 1.77 -21.46
CA HIS A 879 -34.94 0.44 -21.15
C HIS A 879 -36.11 -0.38 -20.63
N PHE A 880 -36.38 -1.56 -21.18
CA PHE A 880 -37.45 -2.41 -20.67
C PHE A 880 -37.18 -3.91 -20.78
N ARG A 881 -37.88 -4.70 -19.97
CA ARG A 881 -37.89 -6.17 -19.96
C ARG A 881 -39.34 -6.63 -19.84
N VAL A 882 -39.69 -7.71 -20.50
CA VAL A 882 -41.00 -8.38 -20.33
C VAL A 882 -40.76 -9.74 -19.69
N ASN A 883 -41.45 -10.04 -18.59
CA ASN A 883 -41.38 -11.29 -17.83
C ASN A 883 -39.95 -11.73 -17.46
N GLY A 884 -39.10 -10.78 -17.05
CA GLY A 884 -37.70 -11.05 -16.70
C GLY A 884 -36.80 -11.43 -17.88
N GLY A 885 -37.26 -11.22 -19.12
CA GLY A 885 -36.49 -11.45 -20.35
C GLY A 885 -35.32 -10.46 -20.53
N ALA A 886 -34.61 -10.61 -21.66
CA ALA A 886 -33.46 -9.77 -22.00
C ALA A 886 -33.87 -8.28 -22.13
N GLN A 887 -33.06 -7.41 -21.52
CA GLN A 887 -33.26 -5.96 -21.57
C GLN A 887 -33.19 -5.43 -23.00
N GLN A 888 -34.25 -4.73 -23.40
CA GLN A 888 -34.31 -3.93 -24.61
C GLN A 888 -33.93 -2.50 -24.27
N ASN A 889 -33.08 -1.87 -25.08
CA ASN A 889 -32.67 -0.48 -24.93
C ASN A 889 -32.94 0.22 -26.26
N LEU A 890 -33.73 1.30 -26.26
CA LEU A 890 -34.08 2.00 -27.48
C LEU A 890 -34.28 3.49 -27.23
N ARG A 891 -34.02 4.29 -28.26
CA ARG A 891 -34.34 5.70 -28.26
C ARG A 891 -35.82 5.90 -28.54
N MET A 892 -36.52 6.60 -27.65
CA MET A 892 -37.93 6.93 -27.83
C MET A 892 -38.11 7.94 -28.96
N THR A 893 -39.31 7.98 -29.55
CA THR A 893 -39.66 8.97 -30.58
C THR A 893 -40.40 10.14 -29.95
N ALA A 894 -40.00 11.37 -30.30
CA ALA A 894 -40.67 12.59 -29.85
C ALA A 894 -42.02 12.77 -30.57
N THR A 895 -43.05 13.16 -29.83
CA THR A 895 -44.39 13.50 -30.29
C THR A 895 -44.78 14.90 -29.80
N SER A 896 -45.91 15.44 -30.27
CA SER A 896 -46.42 16.74 -29.79
C SER A 896 -46.82 16.76 -28.31
N ALA A 897 -46.87 15.59 -27.64
CA ALA A 897 -47.23 15.44 -26.23
C ALA A 897 -46.04 14.96 -25.35
N GLY A 898 -44.82 14.88 -25.89
CA GLY A 898 -43.64 14.32 -25.22
C GLY A 898 -43.10 13.08 -25.94
N TRP A 899 -42.38 12.22 -25.23
CA TRP A 899 -41.78 10.99 -25.73
C TRP A 899 -42.69 9.81 -25.46
N THR A 900 -42.99 8.99 -26.47
CA THR A 900 -43.86 7.81 -26.29
C THR A 900 -43.27 6.58 -26.96
N TYR A 901 -43.47 5.40 -26.36
CA TYR A 901 -43.15 4.11 -26.95
C TYR A 901 -44.20 3.06 -26.59
N GLU A 902 -44.62 2.26 -27.57
CA GLU A 902 -45.62 1.21 -27.41
C GLU A 902 -44.96 -0.18 -27.37
N ILE A 903 -45.16 -0.90 -26.27
CA ILE A 903 -44.79 -2.31 -26.14
C ILE A 903 -46.03 -3.12 -26.50
N ALA A 904 -46.05 -3.67 -27.71
CA ALA A 904 -47.18 -4.43 -28.23
C ALA A 904 -47.13 -5.93 -27.90
N SER A 905 -48.24 -6.62 -28.14
CA SER A 905 -48.40 -8.08 -27.99
C SER A 905 -48.24 -8.61 -26.57
N LEU A 906 -48.62 -7.81 -25.57
CA LEU A 906 -48.63 -8.21 -24.16
C LEU A 906 -49.89 -9.03 -23.86
N ASN A 907 -49.69 -10.13 -23.12
CA ASN A 907 -50.77 -10.93 -22.56
C ASN A 907 -51.13 -10.42 -21.17
N ALA A 908 -52.37 -10.65 -20.75
CA ALA A 908 -52.78 -10.38 -19.38
C ALA A 908 -51.80 -11.07 -18.40
N PHE A 909 -51.39 -10.33 -17.38
CA PHE A 909 -50.39 -10.65 -16.36
C PHE A 909 -48.91 -10.59 -16.79
N ASP A 910 -48.59 -10.16 -18.02
CA ASP A 910 -47.20 -9.86 -18.37
C ASP A 910 -46.64 -8.75 -17.48
N GLN A 911 -45.45 -8.99 -16.92
CA GLN A 911 -44.72 -8.04 -16.09
C GLN A 911 -43.72 -7.26 -16.95
N VAL A 912 -43.91 -5.96 -17.07
CA VAL A 912 -43.02 -5.07 -17.81
C VAL A 912 -42.20 -4.24 -16.82
N ASP A 913 -40.92 -4.55 -16.71
CA ASP A 913 -39.96 -3.69 -16.02
C ASP A 913 -39.45 -2.63 -17.00
N TYR A 914 -39.48 -1.35 -16.63
CA TYR A 914 -39.02 -0.27 -17.51
C TYR A 914 -38.32 0.87 -16.74
N SER A 915 -37.37 1.54 -17.38
CA SER A 915 -36.65 2.73 -16.89
C SER A 915 -36.36 3.68 -18.05
N PHE A 916 -36.04 4.94 -17.77
CA PHE A 916 -35.69 5.92 -18.82
C PHE A 916 -34.33 6.55 -18.55
N THR A 917 -33.58 6.89 -19.60
CA THR A 917 -32.47 7.84 -19.53
C THR A 917 -32.90 9.11 -20.26
N VAL A 918 -32.95 10.22 -19.53
CA VAL A 918 -33.39 11.53 -20.03
C VAL A 918 -32.16 12.39 -20.24
N ILE A 919 -31.90 12.83 -21.47
CA ILE A 919 -30.78 13.72 -21.78
C ILE A 919 -31.33 15.13 -21.98
N THR A 920 -30.85 16.08 -21.18
CA THR A 920 -31.20 17.49 -21.29
C THR A 920 -29.91 18.30 -21.36
N ALA A 921 -29.76 19.14 -22.39
CA ALA A 921 -28.54 19.92 -22.64
C ALA A 921 -27.23 19.08 -22.60
N GLY A 922 -27.29 17.82 -23.04
CA GLY A 922 -26.14 16.92 -23.10
C GLY A 922 -25.81 16.17 -21.80
N VAL A 923 -26.58 16.36 -20.73
CA VAL A 923 -26.42 15.62 -19.46
C VAL A 923 -27.51 14.57 -19.34
N GLY A 924 -27.13 13.31 -19.09
CA GLY A 924 -28.06 12.18 -18.90
C GLY A 924 -28.48 12.01 -17.44
N GLU A 925 -29.78 11.84 -17.21
CA GLU A 925 -30.41 11.53 -15.92
C GLU A 925 -31.18 10.21 -16.06
N ASP A 926 -30.87 9.20 -15.24
CA ASP A 926 -31.60 7.94 -15.23
C ASP A 926 -32.81 8.01 -14.28
N ILE A 927 -34.00 7.80 -14.83
CA ILE A 927 -35.21 7.52 -14.07
C ILE A 927 -35.22 6.02 -13.78
N GLY A 928 -35.10 5.67 -12.49
CA GLY A 928 -34.97 4.29 -12.04
C GLY A 928 -36.10 3.34 -12.47
N TRP A 929 -35.79 2.04 -12.44
CA TRP A 929 -36.67 0.95 -12.86
C TRP A 929 -38.01 0.93 -12.11
N ARG A 930 -39.07 0.65 -12.87
CA ARG A 930 -40.44 0.47 -12.39
C ARG A 930 -41.03 -0.76 -13.04
N THR A 931 -42.03 -1.34 -12.38
CA THR A 931 -42.68 -2.55 -12.86
C THR A 931 -44.17 -2.31 -13.07
N HIS A 932 -44.68 -2.62 -14.26
CA HIS A 932 -46.10 -2.60 -14.60
C HIS A 932 -46.60 -4.02 -14.85
N THR A 933 -47.74 -4.40 -14.28
CA THR A 933 -48.42 -5.68 -14.60
C THR A 933 -49.56 -5.39 -15.57
N PHE A 934 -49.51 -5.95 -16.77
CA PHE A 934 -50.49 -5.72 -17.82
C PHE A 934 -51.83 -6.39 -17.49
N ASN A 935 -52.92 -5.64 -17.37
CA ASN A 935 -54.22 -6.14 -16.89
C ASN A 935 -55.13 -6.62 -18.03
N GLY A 936 -55.00 -6.04 -19.24
CA GLY A 936 -55.66 -6.52 -20.46
C GLY A 936 -57.19 -6.45 -20.42
N THR A 937 -57.78 -5.30 -20.75
CA THR A 937 -59.25 -5.15 -20.88
C THR A 937 -59.71 -4.94 -22.34
N GLY A 938 -60.20 -6.02 -22.97
CA GLY A 938 -61.49 -6.07 -23.68
C GLY A 938 -61.62 -5.79 -25.20
N GLY A 939 -61.75 -6.89 -25.99
CA GLY A 939 -62.60 -7.02 -27.20
C GLY A 939 -61.84 -7.32 -28.50
N GLY A 940 -62.12 -8.31 -29.36
CA GLY A 940 -63.17 -9.34 -29.49
C GLY A 940 -63.17 -9.86 -30.94
N ASP A 941 -63.18 -11.20 -31.09
CA ASP A 941 -63.24 -12.12 -32.26
C ASP A 941 -63.44 -11.64 -33.73
N GLY A 942 -62.79 -12.36 -34.67
CA GLY A 942 -63.12 -12.31 -36.12
C GLY A 942 -62.19 -13.13 -37.04
N SER A 943 -62.64 -14.31 -37.46
CA SER A 943 -62.01 -15.21 -38.45
C SER A 943 -62.13 -14.75 -39.92
N GLY A 944 -61.14 -15.04 -40.78
CA GLY A 944 -61.30 -15.04 -42.25
C GLY A 944 -59.99 -15.16 -43.04
N GLY A 945 -59.86 -16.17 -43.91
CA GLY A 945 -58.59 -16.57 -44.55
C GLY A 945 -58.28 -16.01 -45.96
N GLY A 946 -56.99 -16.17 -46.32
CA GLY A 946 -56.43 -16.52 -47.64
C GLY A 946 -56.45 -15.50 -48.80
N ASN A 947 -55.29 -14.98 -49.21
CA ASN A 947 -54.60 -15.38 -50.45
C ASN A 947 -53.20 -14.74 -50.59
N GLY A 948 -52.33 -15.43 -51.33
CA GLY A 948 -50.88 -15.24 -51.34
C GLY A 948 -50.32 -14.00 -52.04
N GLY A 949 -49.12 -13.65 -51.58
CA GLY A 949 -48.13 -12.79 -52.23
C GLY A 949 -46.76 -13.18 -51.69
N GLU A 950 -45.85 -13.56 -52.59
CA GLU A 950 -44.44 -13.88 -52.33
C GLU A 950 -43.76 -12.78 -51.49
N PRO A 951 -43.05 -13.08 -50.40
CA PRO A 951 -42.35 -12.06 -49.62
C PRO A 951 -41.13 -11.57 -50.43
N PRO A 952 -40.87 -10.25 -50.48
CA PRO A 952 -39.65 -9.73 -51.10
C PRO A 952 -38.42 -10.23 -50.32
N ALA A 953 -37.29 -10.37 -51.02
CA ALA A 953 -36.02 -10.75 -50.41
C ALA A 953 -35.71 -9.87 -49.18
N PRO A 954 -35.17 -10.45 -48.09
CA PRO A 954 -34.92 -9.70 -46.87
C PRO A 954 -33.88 -8.60 -47.12
N ASP A 955 -34.19 -7.40 -46.65
CA ASP A 955 -33.30 -6.24 -46.69
C ASP A 955 -32.19 -6.44 -45.64
N CYS A 956 -30.94 -6.57 -46.07
CA CYS A 956 -29.83 -6.99 -45.22
C CYS A 956 -29.04 -5.81 -44.65
N LEU A 957 -29.73 -4.72 -44.27
CA LEU A 957 -29.14 -3.45 -43.81
C LEU A 957 -28.16 -3.64 -42.63
N ASN A 958 -28.54 -4.48 -41.65
CA ASN A 958 -27.78 -4.72 -40.42
C ASN A 958 -27.10 -6.10 -40.36
N GLY A 959 -26.88 -6.75 -41.51
CA GLY A 959 -26.33 -8.10 -41.53
C GLY A 959 -27.41 -9.18 -41.48
N CYS A 960 -27.40 -10.08 -42.46
CA CYS A 960 -28.31 -11.23 -42.54
C CYS A 960 -27.54 -12.49 -42.98
N ALA A 961 -28.15 -13.66 -42.75
CA ALA A 961 -27.67 -14.94 -43.25
C ALA A 961 -28.71 -15.56 -44.20
N LEU A 962 -28.28 -15.99 -45.38
CA LEU A 962 -29.15 -16.55 -46.43
C LEU A 962 -28.65 -17.95 -46.81
N SER A 963 -29.55 -18.92 -46.88
CA SER A 963 -29.22 -20.23 -47.41
C SER A 963 -28.93 -20.16 -48.91
N VAL A 964 -27.82 -20.75 -49.31
CA VAL A 964 -27.40 -20.90 -50.71
C VAL A 964 -27.00 -22.35 -50.94
N SER A 965 -27.03 -22.82 -52.18
CA SER A 965 -26.69 -24.21 -52.51
C SER A 965 -25.32 -24.60 -51.93
N GLY A 966 -25.31 -25.48 -50.93
CA GLY A 966 -24.11 -25.97 -50.24
C GLY A 966 -23.49 -25.00 -49.22
N GLY A 967 -24.23 -24.02 -48.69
CA GLY A 967 -23.66 -23.02 -47.78
C GLY A 967 -24.61 -21.97 -47.21
N VAL A 968 -24.02 -20.97 -46.55
CA VAL A 968 -24.70 -19.76 -46.07
C VAL A 968 -23.97 -18.54 -46.60
N LEU A 969 -24.72 -17.59 -47.17
CA LEU A 969 -24.24 -16.28 -47.57
C LEU A 969 -24.59 -15.26 -46.49
N PHE A 970 -23.57 -14.59 -45.95
CA PHE A 970 -23.75 -13.42 -45.10
C PHE A 970 -23.75 -12.15 -45.94
N ALA A 971 -24.67 -11.23 -45.64
CA ALA A 971 -24.81 -9.97 -46.37
C ALA A 971 -25.06 -8.79 -45.41
N ALA A 972 -24.40 -7.65 -45.62
CA ALA A 972 -24.62 -6.40 -44.87
C ALA A 972 -24.60 -5.17 -45.79
N ASP A 973 -25.69 -4.41 -45.86
CA ASP A 973 -25.93 -3.47 -46.98
C ASP A 973 -25.61 -1.99 -46.68
N GLU A 974 -25.59 -1.55 -45.41
CA GLU A 974 -25.41 -0.12 -45.03
C GLU A 974 -24.19 0.17 -44.13
N ALA A 975 -23.13 -0.63 -44.23
CA ALA A 975 -21.89 -0.40 -43.49
C ALA A 975 -20.75 0.15 -44.37
N ASP A 976 -19.92 1.03 -43.82
CA ASP A 976 -18.66 1.44 -44.45
C ASP A 976 -17.64 0.30 -44.41
N ILE A 977 -17.68 -0.54 -43.36
CA ILE A 977 -16.92 -1.79 -43.25
C ILE A 977 -17.75 -2.82 -42.46
N ALA A 978 -17.74 -4.09 -42.88
CA ALA A 978 -18.41 -5.18 -42.18
C ALA A 978 -17.47 -6.36 -41.90
N ASP A 979 -17.47 -6.83 -40.65
CA ASP A 979 -16.92 -8.13 -40.23
C ASP A 979 -18.07 -9.06 -39.83
N VAL A 980 -17.93 -10.35 -40.14
CA VAL A 980 -18.84 -11.40 -39.66
C VAL A 980 -18.11 -12.34 -38.71
N HIS A 981 -18.75 -12.64 -37.58
CA HIS A 981 -18.31 -13.60 -36.59
C HIS A 981 -19.27 -14.79 -36.63
N TYR A 982 -18.80 -16.01 -36.86
CA TYR A 982 -19.70 -17.17 -36.95
C TYR A 982 -19.14 -18.46 -36.36
N LYS A 983 -20.03 -19.37 -35.98
CA LYS A 983 -19.77 -20.72 -35.48
C LYS A 983 -20.67 -21.70 -36.22
N VAL A 984 -20.13 -22.82 -36.68
CA VAL A 984 -20.91 -23.92 -37.28
C VAL A 984 -21.05 -25.04 -36.26
N ASN A 985 -22.29 -25.46 -36.00
CA ASN A 985 -22.65 -26.54 -35.06
C ASN A 985 -21.99 -26.41 -33.68
N GLY A 986 -21.91 -25.18 -33.16
CA GLY A 986 -21.29 -24.89 -31.86
C GLY A 986 -19.75 -24.96 -31.83
N GLY A 987 -19.10 -25.05 -33.00
CA GLY A 987 -17.64 -25.06 -33.12
C GLY A 987 -16.96 -23.72 -32.78
N ALA A 988 -15.63 -23.68 -32.97
CA ALA A 988 -14.83 -22.50 -32.70
C ALA A 988 -15.24 -21.31 -33.58
N GLN A 989 -15.28 -20.11 -32.97
CA GLN A 989 -15.65 -18.88 -33.66
C GLN A 989 -14.65 -18.50 -34.74
N GLN A 990 -15.16 -18.14 -35.92
CA GLN A 990 -14.41 -17.58 -37.03
C GLN A 990 -14.78 -16.11 -37.18
N ASN A 991 -13.78 -15.24 -37.34
CA ASN A 991 -13.97 -13.79 -37.52
C ASN A 991 -13.43 -13.42 -38.90
N VAL A 992 -14.28 -12.88 -39.78
CA VAL A 992 -13.92 -12.65 -41.18
C VAL A 992 -14.34 -11.26 -41.63
N ARG A 993 -13.38 -10.51 -42.20
CA ARG A 993 -13.67 -9.29 -42.96
C ARG A 993 -14.41 -9.65 -44.23
N MET A 994 -15.63 -9.15 -44.37
CA MET A 994 -16.46 -9.40 -45.54
C MET A 994 -15.87 -8.70 -46.77
N GLN A 995 -16.29 -9.10 -47.98
CA GLN A 995 -15.87 -8.45 -49.23
C GLN A 995 -16.94 -7.48 -49.71
N ARG A 996 -16.55 -6.29 -50.18
CA ARG A 996 -17.49 -5.29 -50.67
C ARG A 996 -17.88 -5.57 -52.13
N GLU A 997 -19.18 -5.73 -52.37
CA GLU A 997 -19.81 -5.86 -53.68
C GLU A 997 -20.67 -4.63 -54.00
N ALA A 998 -21.24 -4.58 -55.21
CA ALA A 998 -22.02 -3.43 -55.70
C ALA A 998 -23.29 -3.13 -54.87
N THR A 999 -23.79 -4.12 -54.13
CA THR A 999 -25.03 -4.03 -53.34
C THR A 999 -24.81 -4.19 -51.83
N GLY A 1000 -23.56 -4.19 -51.35
CA GLY A 1000 -23.21 -4.33 -49.93
C GLY A 1000 -22.02 -5.25 -49.67
N TRP A 1001 -21.78 -5.60 -48.42
CA TRP A 1001 -20.74 -6.53 -47.99
C TRP A 1001 -21.23 -7.97 -48.04
N ARG A 1002 -20.43 -8.90 -48.56
CA ARG A 1002 -20.79 -10.31 -48.73
C ARG A 1002 -19.68 -11.26 -48.25
N TYR A 1003 -20.06 -12.39 -47.66
CA TYR A 1003 -19.14 -13.49 -47.35
C TYR A 1003 -19.90 -14.82 -47.33
N GLN A 1004 -19.44 -15.81 -48.10
CA GLN A 1004 -20.09 -17.11 -48.20
C GLN A 1004 -19.29 -18.22 -47.50
N VAL A 1005 -19.96 -18.96 -46.63
CA VAL A 1005 -19.47 -20.22 -46.06
C VAL A 1005 -19.98 -21.36 -46.94
N THR A 1006 -19.08 -22.20 -47.43
CA THR A 1006 -19.40 -23.34 -48.31
C THR A 1006 -19.10 -24.67 -47.62
N GLY A 1007 -19.65 -25.77 -48.16
CA GLY A 1007 -19.44 -27.12 -47.64
C GLY A 1007 -20.38 -27.51 -46.48
N LEU A 1008 -21.42 -26.71 -46.23
CA LEU A 1008 -22.43 -26.99 -45.20
C LEU A 1008 -23.52 -27.92 -45.74
N GLN A 1009 -24.04 -28.78 -44.88
CA GLN A 1009 -25.13 -29.71 -45.19
C GLN A 1009 -26.47 -29.15 -44.68
N PRO A 1010 -27.60 -29.52 -45.32
CA PRO A 1010 -28.92 -29.18 -44.80
C PRO A 1010 -29.08 -29.68 -43.35
N GLY A 1011 -29.49 -28.78 -42.45
CA GLY A 1011 -29.60 -29.04 -41.01
C GLY A 1011 -28.44 -28.53 -40.16
N ASP A 1012 -27.32 -28.10 -40.76
CA ASP A 1012 -26.24 -27.44 -40.01
C ASP A 1012 -26.73 -26.12 -39.39
N GLN A 1013 -26.36 -25.87 -38.15
CA GLN A 1013 -26.67 -24.63 -37.42
C GLN A 1013 -25.48 -23.68 -37.46
N VAL A 1014 -25.70 -22.48 -37.98
CA VAL A 1014 -24.70 -21.41 -38.04
C VAL A 1014 -25.12 -20.28 -37.12
N SER A 1015 -24.45 -20.14 -35.98
CA SER A 1015 -24.60 -18.96 -35.13
C SER A 1015 -23.71 -17.84 -35.69
N TYR A 1016 -24.20 -16.62 -35.78
CA TYR A 1016 -23.45 -15.50 -36.35
C TYR A 1016 -23.77 -14.16 -35.68
N SER A 1017 -22.83 -13.24 -35.71
CA SER A 1017 -22.99 -11.81 -35.45
C SER A 1017 -22.12 -11.00 -36.40
N PHE A 1018 -22.31 -9.69 -36.45
CA PHE A 1018 -21.56 -8.76 -37.28
C PHE A 1018 -21.01 -7.61 -36.46
N THR A 1019 -19.79 -7.17 -36.77
CA THR A 1019 -19.31 -5.82 -36.44
C THR A 1019 -19.47 -4.95 -37.68
N LEU A 1020 -20.30 -3.92 -37.57
CA LEU A 1020 -20.56 -2.96 -38.64
C LEU A 1020 -19.98 -1.60 -38.25
N ILE A 1021 -19.14 -1.04 -39.12
CA ILE A 1021 -18.55 0.29 -38.94
C ILE A 1021 -19.25 1.24 -39.90
N THR A 1022 -19.86 2.29 -39.37
CA THR A 1022 -20.48 3.37 -40.17
C THR A 1022 -20.05 4.72 -39.58
N ASN A 1023 -19.53 5.62 -40.41
CA ASN A 1023 -18.95 6.90 -40.02
C ASN A 1023 -17.87 6.81 -38.92
N GLY A 1024 -17.06 5.75 -38.97
CA GLY A 1024 -15.96 5.53 -38.02
C GLY A 1024 -16.37 5.00 -36.64
N VAL A 1025 -17.66 4.72 -36.42
CA VAL A 1025 -18.18 4.12 -35.18
C VAL A 1025 -18.54 2.66 -35.46
N GLY A 1026 -17.96 1.73 -34.69
CA GLY A 1026 -18.26 0.30 -34.76
C GLY A 1026 -19.44 -0.07 -33.85
N ARG A 1027 -20.36 -0.89 -34.35
CA ARG A 1027 -21.42 -1.53 -33.57
C ARG A 1027 -21.45 -3.02 -33.82
N ASP A 1028 -21.66 -3.80 -32.77
CA ASP A 1028 -21.86 -5.24 -32.87
C ASP A 1028 -23.35 -5.57 -32.86
N THR A 1029 -23.74 -6.52 -33.69
CA THR A 1029 -25.08 -7.11 -33.65
C THR A 1029 -25.13 -8.25 -32.65
N GLY A 1030 -26.33 -8.53 -32.12
CA GLY A 1030 -26.54 -9.71 -31.28
C GLY A 1030 -26.30 -11.01 -32.07
N TRP A 1031 -25.90 -12.07 -31.38
CA TRP A 1031 -25.77 -13.39 -31.98
C TRP A 1031 -27.13 -13.91 -32.43
N ALA A 1032 -27.26 -14.17 -33.72
CA ALA A 1032 -28.38 -14.83 -34.35
C ALA A 1032 -27.99 -16.26 -34.76
N GLN A 1033 -28.98 -17.07 -35.11
CA GLN A 1033 -28.75 -18.45 -35.55
C GLN A 1033 -29.53 -18.74 -36.82
N HIS A 1034 -28.84 -19.31 -37.81
CA HIS A 1034 -29.40 -19.74 -39.09
C HIS A 1034 -29.28 -21.26 -39.23
N THR A 1035 -30.32 -21.93 -39.73
CA THR A 1035 -30.25 -23.36 -40.07
C THR A 1035 -30.16 -23.51 -41.58
N VAL A 1036 -29.16 -24.24 -42.07
CA VAL A 1036 -28.97 -24.44 -43.51
C VAL A 1036 -30.13 -25.24 -44.09
N THR A 1037 -30.88 -24.66 -45.02
CA THR A 1037 -31.91 -25.34 -45.82
C THR A 1037 -31.47 -25.52 -47.26
N ASN A 1038 -32.07 -26.48 -47.98
CA ASN A 1038 -31.82 -26.73 -49.41
C ASN A 1038 -32.31 -25.59 -50.30
#